data_AF-A0A6N2HPM5-F1
#
_entry.id   AF-A0A6N2HPM5-F1
#
_cell.length_a   1.000
_cell.length_b   1.000
_cell.length_c   1.000
_cell.angle_alpha   90.00
_cell.angle_beta   90.00
_cell.angle_gamma   90.00
#
_symmetry.space_group_name_H-M   'P 1'
#
loop_
_entity.id
_entity.type
_entity.pdbx_description
1 polymer ?
#
loop_
_entity_poly.entity_id
_entity_poly.type
_entity_poly.pdbx_seq_one_letter_code
_entity_poly.pdbx_strand_id
1 'polypeptide(L)'
;MLTDRLVLTCAHVVRGSGRATVAHPRQAAGTTATVAWIDHDLDAALLLTADPVLPVAPVRLGVLHSEHAVAGCEITGFPDIQRYGSERHLEADQYTATALPMAGLLRGLLVCELDGPPPVNDTRAPSLRGMSGGPVFAGNVLVGIARQIPRQRDGRRVECVPLAPLLASKPFELVYGQTGTPLRHERVHGRFPGDARYEEEYAAALGAAYRRTKIFGLDELGRRDSEWDLDTAYLSLEAQQTSGHAGPAPRRIDSLLPDRPRVLLRGDAGAGKTTLLWWLAAHASAGTLSPELAPLNGLVPFVVPLRTLRAEGGTFPSPAQLPDAARLVVDRAPEGWVGRVLESGRALLLVDGLDEVPAEDREQAHQWLSRLLDRYPDIRCVATVRPLAVEPGWLGSRDFEELRLLPMGDRDIESFVAAWHRAARLDDDDHETLGTLERDLVQQFAQNPALRDLARTPLLCAVICALHRRRQGLLPETRWSLYDSALTMLLGDRDKQRRIDAPEGITMTVEEQAQLLQRIAVWLVRCGQSELYRSAALHQLERALPGMERLRNQGSAEKILTHLLNRSGVLQERADGVYQFAHRTFQDFLAAKEFVEGDHLHELLGRAGSQNWYDVILLAAGHCDRRDHPVLVNGLLDFAPGHADTIARGENVVLAALCAQHATWLDETTRERVRTAVAALFPPTNYGRVRLLARLGPAALTHMPDPAHVAGPEQVDLSISLINAIGGAEAVPHARRWALAHPVPGRMFESHWDRYPARAHARQVLATFDLTYATLRIDTPEKLAALRDLPSATNLEIVGSLTVAELHAALRGRPWTALAFQQNPCLTGLSFLADCAEQLKHLSLSDCSGVRDLGPLAGLPALEEVELSMSHLSGAALTGTASRKLLSLRLGGLAAERLSQLPAHPELESLAIDQQVALEVDSLRGWTKLHRLEVRALASVRSLLAALRQTPQVTRLALARSSATELADEQPVPSLSGLDLFLKTDALGMEQIPRVFPALRQLTLTTPRHVDRIDISPIRAIPNCEVRVFGSAAVVGDDAPPS
;
A
#
# COMPACT_ATOMS: atom_id res chain seq x y z
N MET A 1 32.51 -0.90 -0.54
CA MET A 1 31.28 -1.05 -1.36
C MET A 1 30.16 -0.33 -0.62
N LEU A 2 29.35 0.47 -1.31
CA LEU A 2 28.16 1.12 -0.74
C LEU A 2 26.91 0.25 -0.89
N THR A 3 26.79 -0.44 -2.03
CA THR A 3 25.80 -1.48 -2.32
C THR A 3 26.52 -2.66 -3.00
N ASP A 4 25.78 -3.68 -3.45
CA ASP A 4 26.29 -4.80 -4.22
C ASP A 4 26.95 -4.40 -5.56
N ARG A 5 26.58 -3.24 -6.13
CA ARG A 5 27.07 -2.70 -7.42
C ARG A 5 27.80 -1.36 -7.33
N LEU A 6 27.64 -0.62 -6.24
CA LEU A 6 28.17 0.74 -6.10
C LEU A 6 29.39 0.77 -5.18
N VAL A 7 30.50 1.38 -5.63
CA VAL A 7 31.75 1.49 -4.86
C VAL A 7 32.20 2.94 -4.75
N LEU A 8 32.39 3.41 -3.51
CA LEU A 8 32.99 4.71 -3.22
C LEU A 8 34.51 4.58 -3.10
N THR A 9 35.25 5.48 -3.76
CA THR A 9 36.72 5.58 -3.69
C THR A 9 37.16 7.03 -3.87
N CYS A 10 38.47 7.31 -3.81
CA CYS A 10 39.00 8.65 -4.07
C CYS A 10 39.13 8.94 -5.57
N ALA A 11 38.89 10.19 -5.97
CA ALA A 11 38.97 10.60 -7.38
C ALA A 11 40.37 10.40 -7.98
N HIS A 12 41.43 10.63 -7.21
CA HIS A 12 42.81 10.42 -7.68
C HIS A 12 43.16 8.95 -7.94
N VAL A 13 42.41 7.99 -7.38
CA VAL A 13 42.64 6.55 -7.59
C VAL A 13 42.26 6.13 -9.02
N VAL A 14 41.21 6.73 -9.58
CA VAL A 14 40.69 6.39 -10.92
C VAL A 14 41.39 7.15 -12.07
N ARG A 15 42.30 8.08 -11.75
CA ARG A 15 43.17 8.82 -12.70
C ARG A 15 42.46 9.45 -13.91
N GLY A 16 41.17 9.78 -13.80
CA GLY A 16 40.38 10.33 -14.91
C GLY A 16 40.03 9.35 -16.02
N SER A 17 40.29 8.04 -15.84
CA SER A 17 39.83 7.00 -16.76
C SER A 17 38.34 6.71 -16.52
N GLY A 18 37.52 6.66 -17.58
CA GLY A 18 36.08 6.37 -17.45
C GLY A 18 35.75 4.93 -17.06
N ARG A 19 36.76 4.07 -16.91
CA ARG A 19 36.65 2.65 -16.57
C ARG A 19 37.65 2.29 -15.48
N ALA A 20 37.22 1.48 -14.52
CA ALA A 20 38.04 0.92 -13.45
C ALA A 20 37.79 -0.59 -13.31
N THR A 21 38.70 -1.30 -12.65
CA THR A 21 38.50 -2.71 -12.29
C THR A 21 38.36 -2.80 -10.78
N VAL A 22 37.25 -3.36 -10.31
CA VAL A 22 36.97 -3.61 -8.89
C VAL A 22 37.29 -5.07 -8.59
N ALA A 23 38.17 -5.32 -7.62
CA ALA A 23 38.47 -6.66 -7.13
C ALA A 23 37.96 -6.80 -5.69
N HIS A 24 37.36 -7.95 -5.37
CA HIS A 24 36.92 -8.28 -4.03
C HIS A 24 37.70 -9.50 -3.51
N PRO A 25 38.17 -9.53 -2.24
CA PRO A 25 38.98 -10.64 -1.71
C PRO A 25 38.34 -12.04 -1.79
N ARG A 26 37.00 -12.09 -1.86
CA ARG A 26 36.22 -13.33 -2.02
C ARG A 26 35.97 -13.74 -3.48
N GLN A 27 36.50 -13.02 -4.46
CA GLN A 27 36.32 -13.30 -5.89
C GLN A 27 37.68 -13.41 -6.60
N ALA A 28 37.83 -14.43 -7.44
CA ALA A 28 39.06 -14.67 -8.17
C ALA A 28 39.27 -13.72 -9.37
N ALA A 29 38.19 -13.15 -9.93
CA ALA A 29 38.25 -12.26 -11.09
C ALA A 29 37.80 -10.84 -10.72
N GLY A 30 38.46 -9.83 -11.30
CA GLY A 30 38.05 -8.44 -11.16
C GLY A 30 36.81 -8.13 -12.01
N THR A 31 35.89 -7.35 -11.44
CA THR A 31 34.67 -6.88 -12.13
C THR A 31 34.94 -5.53 -12.77
N THR A 32 34.49 -5.35 -14.01
CA THR A 32 34.64 -4.06 -14.70
C THR A 32 33.62 -3.05 -14.15
N ALA A 33 34.08 -1.84 -13.85
CA ALA A 33 33.28 -0.75 -13.35
C ALA A 33 33.43 0.50 -14.22
N THR A 34 32.39 1.33 -14.24
CA THR A 34 32.38 2.65 -14.87
C THR A 34 32.35 3.73 -13.80
N VAL A 35 32.98 4.87 -14.06
CA VAL A 35 32.91 6.03 -13.15
C VAL A 35 31.55 6.69 -13.35
N ALA A 36 30.62 6.49 -12.41
CA ALA A 36 29.27 7.03 -12.47
C ALA A 36 29.20 8.47 -11.96
N TRP A 37 30.06 8.83 -11.01
CA TRP A 37 30.21 10.19 -10.50
C TRP A 37 31.64 10.43 -10.03
N ILE A 38 32.14 11.65 -10.19
CA ILE A 38 33.47 12.07 -9.73
C ILE A 38 33.45 13.54 -9.35
N ASP A 39 34.09 13.85 -8.23
CA ASP A 39 34.30 15.20 -7.74
C ASP A 39 35.77 15.36 -7.35
N HIS A 40 36.48 16.21 -8.10
CA HIS A 40 37.91 16.44 -7.90
C HIS A 40 38.21 17.37 -6.73
N ASP A 41 37.26 18.23 -6.35
CA ASP A 41 37.43 19.16 -5.22
C ASP A 41 37.29 18.42 -3.89
N LEU A 42 36.31 17.52 -3.80
CA LEU A 42 36.13 16.62 -2.67
C LEU A 42 37.07 15.40 -2.70
N ASP A 43 37.70 15.12 -3.85
CA ASP A 43 38.56 13.95 -4.11
C ASP A 43 37.82 12.62 -3.89
N ALA A 44 36.62 12.50 -4.44
CA ALA A 44 35.76 11.31 -4.34
C ALA A 44 35.21 10.88 -5.70
N ALA A 45 34.98 9.58 -5.87
CA ALA A 45 34.38 8.99 -7.06
C ALA A 45 33.48 7.80 -6.70
N LEU A 46 32.37 7.66 -7.41
CA LEU A 46 31.49 6.49 -7.39
C LEU A 46 31.73 5.64 -8.64
N LEU A 47 31.97 4.36 -8.42
CA LEU A 47 32.09 3.34 -9.45
C LEU A 47 30.83 2.48 -9.48
N LEU A 48 30.29 2.25 -10.66
CA LEU A 48 29.13 1.37 -10.89
C LEU A 48 29.56 0.16 -11.71
N THR A 49 29.33 -1.04 -11.19
CA THR A 49 29.57 -2.30 -11.89
C THR A 49 28.34 -2.75 -12.67
N ALA A 50 28.57 -3.46 -13.78
CA ALA A 50 27.47 -4.01 -14.59
C ALA A 50 26.74 -5.15 -13.84
N ASP A 51 27.52 -6.02 -13.19
CA ASP A 51 27.04 -7.14 -12.38
C ASP A 51 27.33 -6.89 -10.89
N PRO A 52 26.51 -7.44 -9.97
CA PRO A 52 26.80 -7.40 -8.54
C PRO A 52 28.18 -7.99 -8.22
N VAL A 53 29.02 -7.24 -7.52
CA VAL A 53 30.32 -7.73 -7.03
C VAL A 53 30.09 -8.75 -5.93
N LEU A 54 29.21 -8.48 -4.96
CA LEU A 54 28.71 -9.47 -4.01
C LEU A 54 27.35 -9.04 -3.50
N PRO A 55 26.42 -9.99 -3.25
CA PRO A 55 25.17 -9.68 -2.59
C PRO A 55 25.45 -9.26 -1.15
N VAL A 56 25.46 -7.94 -0.90
CA VAL A 56 25.66 -7.34 0.43
C VAL A 56 24.57 -6.31 0.68
N ALA A 57 24.14 -6.20 1.94
CA ALA A 57 23.24 -5.14 2.36
C ALA A 57 23.91 -3.76 2.16
N PRO A 58 23.15 -2.71 1.86
CA PRO A 58 23.67 -1.35 1.78
C PRO A 58 24.40 -0.96 3.07
N VAL A 59 25.56 -0.30 2.93
CA VAL A 59 26.34 0.17 4.07
C VAL A 59 25.61 1.32 4.77
N ARG A 60 25.66 1.36 6.11
CA ARG A 60 25.14 2.50 6.88
C ARG A 60 26.05 3.71 6.66
N LEU A 61 25.47 4.82 6.22
CA LEU A 61 26.19 6.07 5.95
C LEU A 61 25.99 7.01 7.12
N GLY A 62 27.05 7.70 7.54
CA GLY A 62 27.02 8.55 8.73
C GLY A 62 27.65 9.92 8.50
N VAL A 63 27.05 10.92 9.11
CA VAL A 63 27.62 12.26 9.25
C VAL A 63 28.04 12.45 10.70
N LEU A 64 29.33 12.70 10.93
CA LEU A 64 29.84 13.03 12.26
C LEU A 64 29.17 14.31 12.76
N HIS A 65 28.46 14.19 13.88
CA HIS A 65 27.71 15.28 14.52
C HIS A 65 28.17 15.45 15.97
N SER A 66 29.48 15.61 16.15
CA SER A 66 30.12 15.83 17.45
C SER A 66 31.31 16.76 17.26
N GLU A 67 31.54 17.65 18.22
CA GLU A 67 32.77 18.43 18.32
C GLU A 67 33.86 17.67 19.09
N HIS A 68 33.48 16.59 19.77
CA HIS A 68 34.38 15.75 20.57
C HIS A 68 35.04 14.66 19.71
N ALA A 69 36.23 14.23 20.13
CA ALA A 69 36.93 13.13 19.50
C ALA A 69 36.12 11.82 19.58
N VAL A 70 36.04 11.09 18.47
CA VAL A 70 35.35 9.80 18.37
C VAL A 70 36.38 8.69 18.25
N ALA A 71 36.64 8.01 19.36
CA ALA A 71 37.63 6.92 19.45
C ALA A 71 37.13 5.60 18.85
N GLY A 72 38.06 4.72 18.48
CA GLY A 72 37.75 3.38 17.98
C GLY A 72 37.13 3.36 16.58
N CYS A 73 37.42 4.38 15.78
CA CYS A 73 37.17 4.31 14.34
C CYS A 73 38.12 3.29 13.71
N GLU A 74 37.71 2.70 12.59
CA GLU A 74 38.49 1.65 11.92
C GLU A 74 38.70 2.05 10.46
N ILE A 75 39.94 1.91 9.99
CA ILE A 75 40.34 2.18 8.61
C ILE A 75 40.89 0.89 8.02
N THR A 76 40.23 0.38 6.98
CA THR A 76 40.65 -0.85 6.30
C THR A 76 41.15 -0.50 4.89
N GLY A 77 42.22 -1.14 4.44
CA GLY A 77 42.77 -0.90 3.10
C GLY A 77 43.86 -1.89 2.73
N PHE A 78 44.59 -1.61 1.65
CA PHE A 78 45.65 -2.47 1.11
C PHE A 78 47.00 -1.72 1.09
N PRO A 79 47.63 -1.52 2.26
CA PRO A 79 48.86 -0.74 2.33
C PRO A 79 50.03 -1.48 1.66
N ASP A 80 50.91 -0.73 1.00
CA ASP A 80 52.07 -1.26 0.26
C ASP A 80 53.03 -2.08 1.13
N ILE A 81 53.04 -1.84 2.44
CA ILE A 81 53.85 -2.57 3.42
C ILE A 81 53.34 -3.99 3.69
N GLN A 82 52.06 -4.28 3.39
CA GLN A 82 51.43 -5.60 3.52
C GLN A 82 51.41 -6.35 2.18
N ARG A 83 52.47 -6.19 1.38
CA ARG A 83 52.63 -6.90 0.10
C ARG A 83 53.76 -7.92 0.21
N TYR A 84 53.41 -9.19 0.30
CA TYR A 84 54.36 -10.29 0.51
C TYR A 84 54.67 -11.07 -0.78
N GLY A 85 55.79 -11.79 -0.76
CA GLY A 85 56.26 -12.64 -1.86
C GLY A 85 56.90 -11.90 -3.03
N SER A 86 57.44 -12.67 -4.00
CA SER A 86 58.05 -12.13 -5.21
C SER A 86 57.06 -11.42 -6.13
N GLU A 87 55.78 -11.80 -6.08
CA GLU A 87 54.70 -11.22 -6.89
C GLU A 87 53.99 -10.04 -6.20
N ARG A 88 54.34 -9.71 -4.95
CA ARG A 88 53.72 -8.62 -4.17
C ARG A 88 52.19 -8.71 -4.12
N HIS A 89 51.68 -9.85 -3.69
CA HIS A 89 50.23 -10.09 -3.56
C HIS A 89 49.55 -9.03 -2.68
N LEU A 90 48.32 -8.66 -3.03
CA LEU A 90 47.52 -7.69 -2.29
C LEU A 90 46.98 -8.34 -1.00
N GLU A 91 47.26 -7.74 0.14
CA GLU A 91 46.70 -8.15 1.43
C GLU A 91 46.02 -6.97 2.11
N ALA A 92 44.87 -7.22 2.73
CA ALA A 92 44.11 -6.20 3.44
C ALA A 92 44.60 -6.10 4.89
N ASP A 93 44.59 -4.89 5.43
CA ASP A 93 44.97 -4.62 6.82
C ASP A 93 44.00 -3.62 7.45
N GLN A 94 43.92 -3.65 8.78
CA GLN A 94 42.94 -2.90 9.57
C GLN A 94 43.64 -2.08 10.65
N TYR A 95 43.36 -0.79 10.69
CA TYR A 95 43.94 0.16 11.64
C TYR A 95 42.86 0.78 12.51
N THR A 96 43.09 0.89 13.81
CA THR A 96 42.23 1.66 14.71
C THR A 96 42.70 3.10 14.80
N ALA A 97 41.74 4.03 14.86
CA ALA A 97 42.00 5.45 14.88
C ALA A 97 40.95 6.19 15.70
N THR A 98 41.32 7.39 16.14
CA THR A 98 40.43 8.37 16.75
C THR A 98 40.11 9.46 15.73
N ALA A 99 38.84 9.60 15.35
CA ALA A 99 38.38 10.70 14.52
C ALA A 99 38.34 12.00 15.34
N LEU A 100 38.88 13.07 14.76
CA LEU A 100 39.02 14.38 15.38
C LEU A 100 38.20 15.42 14.58
N PRO A 101 36.91 15.63 14.88
CA PRO A 101 36.01 16.43 14.04
C PRO A 101 36.46 17.89 13.85
N MET A 102 37.09 18.47 14.88
CA MET A 102 37.61 19.85 14.80
C MET A 102 38.92 19.95 14.02
N ALA A 103 39.68 18.86 13.89
CA ALA A 103 40.93 18.85 13.16
C ALA A 103 40.64 18.72 11.65
N GLY A 104 41.04 19.72 10.87
CA GLY A 104 40.81 19.73 9.43
C GLY A 104 39.49 20.36 8.99
N LEU A 105 38.64 20.82 9.92
CA LEU A 105 37.34 21.45 9.64
C LEU A 105 37.44 22.62 8.64
N LEU A 106 38.40 23.53 8.83
CA LEU A 106 38.62 24.67 7.91
C LEU A 106 39.06 24.25 6.50
N ARG A 107 39.55 23.02 6.33
CA ARG A 107 39.94 22.44 5.04
C ARG A 107 38.86 21.53 4.46
N GLY A 108 37.72 21.37 5.15
CA GLY A 108 36.68 20.43 4.75
C GLY A 108 37.10 18.95 4.84
N LEU A 109 38.04 18.62 5.73
CA LEU A 109 38.59 17.27 5.88
C LEU A 109 38.20 16.66 7.22
N LEU A 110 37.98 15.35 7.22
CA LEU A 110 37.97 14.54 8.44
C LEU A 110 39.40 14.11 8.74
N VAL A 111 39.90 14.39 9.95
CA VAL A 111 41.23 13.92 10.37
C VAL A 111 41.06 12.78 11.37
N CYS A 112 41.69 11.65 11.09
CA CYS A 112 41.79 10.51 12.00
C CYS A 112 43.23 10.39 12.50
N GLU A 113 43.42 10.23 13.80
CA GLU A 113 44.72 9.95 14.41
C GLU A 113 44.80 8.46 14.77
N LEU A 114 45.79 7.75 14.24
CA LEU A 114 45.99 6.32 14.50
C LEU A 114 46.30 6.10 15.98
N ASP A 115 45.64 5.11 16.59
CA ASP A 115 45.81 4.83 18.02
C ASP A 115 47.19 4.20 18.30
N GLY A 116 47.74 3.46 17.33
CA GLY A 116 49.09 2.90 17.34
C GLY A 116 50.05 3.65 16.41
N PRO A 117 51.38 3.55 16.63
CA PRO A 117 52.35 4.09 15.69
C PRO A 117 52.24 3.35 14.34
N PRO A 118 52.35 4.06 13.20
CA PRO A 118 52.37 3.41 11.90
C PRO A 118 53.63 2.54 11.76
N PRO A 119 53.57 1.45 10.98
CA PRO A 119 54.72 0.58 10.78
C PRO A 119 55.89 1.35 10.14
N VAL A 120 57.11 1.01 10.52
CA VAL A 120 58.34 1.66 10.03
C VAL A 120 58.69 1.11 8.65
N ASN A 121 58.97 1.98 7.69
CA ASN A 121 59.38 1.60 6.33
C ASN A 121 60.79 2.16 6.05
N ASP A 122 61.72 1.32 5.57
CA ASP A 122 63.10 1.71 5.23
C ASP A 122 63.21 2.63 4.00
N THR A 123 62.08 2.88 3.31
CA THR A 123 62.01 3.74 2.12
C THR A 123 61.55 5.17 2.45
N ARG A 124 61.90 6.16 1.59
CA ARG A 124 61.43 7.58 1.72
C ARG A 124 59.92 7.79 1.50
N ALA A 125 59.13 6.74 1.35
CA ALA A 125 57.69 6.79 1.10
C ALA A 125 56.88 6.66 2.40
N PRO A 126 55.65 7.23 2.49
CA PRO A 126 54.77 6.99 3.64
C PRO A 126 54.52 5.48 3.81
N SER A 127 54.60 4.96 5.03
CA SER A 127 54.50 3.53 5.31
C SER A 127 53.14 2.91 4.96
N LEU A 128 52.09 3.73 4.99
CA LEU A 128 50.71 3.33 4.69
C LEU A 128 50.23 3.78 3.30
N ARG A 129 51.16 3.95 2.35
CA ARG A 129 50.80 4.21 0.94
C ARG A 129 49.95 3.05 0.40
N GLY A 130 48.85 3.34 -0.31
CA GLY A 130 47.89 2.31 -0.77
C GLY A 130 46.57 2.29 0.00
N MET A 131 46.44 3.08 1.06
CA MET A 131 45.20 3.24 1.83
C MET A 131 44.16 4.19 1.18
N SER A 132 44.49 4.85 0.06
CA SER A 132 43.60 5.78 -0.61
C SER A 132 42.30 5.10 -1.07
N GLY A 133 41.16 5.67 -0.68
CA GLY A 133 39.83 5.09 -0.89
C GLY A 133 39.44 4.05 0.17
N GLY A 134 40.29 3.77 1.17
CA GLY A 134 39.97 2.88 2.29
C GLY A 134 38.83 3.46 3.15
N PRO A 135 37.78 2.69 3.48
CA PRO A 135 36.66 3.18 4.27
C PRO A 135 37.07 3.49 5.71
N VAL A 136 36.49 4.55 6.26
CA VAL A 136 36.61 4.94 7.67
C VAL A 136 35.27 4.67 8.35
N PHE A 137 35.25 3.72 9.27
CA PHE A 137 34.07 3.29 9.99
C PHE A 137 34.07 3.77 11.44
N ALA A 138 32.92 4.24 11.93
CA ALA A 138 32.63 4.41 13.35
C ALA A 138 31.61 3.32 13.76
N GLY A 139 32.10 2.19 14.25
CA GLY A 139 31.28 0.98 14.39
C GLY A 139 30.89 0.45 13.01
N ASN A 140 29.59 0.28 12.75
CA ASN A 140 29.11 -0.21 11.45
C ASN A 140 28.73 0.92 10.48
N VAL A 141 29.00 2.18 10.85
CA VAL A 141 28.61 3.37 10.09
C VAL A 141 29.82 3.96 9.38
N LEU A 142 29.77 4.03 8.05
CA LEU A 142 30.80 4.68 7.24
C LEU A 142 30.74 6.18 7.47
N VAL A 143 31.84 6.82 7.84
CA VAL A 143 31.91 8.27 8.10
C VAL A 143 32.82 9.03 7.13
N GLY A 144 33.64 8.30 6.36
CA GLY A 144 34.47 8.86 5.31
C GLY A 144 35.31 7.83 4.57
N ILE A 145 36.19 8.31 3.70
CA ILE A 145 37.20 7.51 3.00
C ILE A 145 38.59 8.13 3.20
N ALA A 146 39.61 7.31 3.38
CA ALA A 146 40.99 7.76 3.55
C ALA A 146 41.49 8.38 2.23
N ARG A 147 41.95 9.62 2.31
CA ARG A 147 42.43 10.41 1.17
C ARG A 147 43.95 10.32 1.04
N GLN A 148 44.63 10.67 2.12
CA GLN A 148 46.09 10.70 2.17
C GLN A 148 46.61 10.62 3.61
N ILE A 149 47.90 10.32 3.72
CA ILE A 149 48.60 10.24 5.01
C ILE A 149 49.75 11.26 4.95
N PRO A 150 49.61 12.43 5.60
CA PRO A 150 50.64 13.45 5.60
C PRO A 150 51.93 12.94 6.22
N ARG A 151 53.07 13.44 5.71
CA ARG A 151 54.39 13.13 6.30
C ARG A 151 54.62 13.81 7.65
N GLN A 152 53.88 14.87 7.96
CA GLN A 152 53.96 15.53 9.26
C GLN A 152 53.38 14.62 10.35
N ARG A 153 53.84 14.77 11.61
CA ARG A 153 53.38 13.95 12.76
C ARG A 153 53.65 12.45 12.59
N ASP A 154 54.80 12.09 12.02
CA ASP A 154 55.29 10.71 11.87
C ASP A 154 54.30 9.76 11.17
N GLY A 155 53.45 10.29 10.27
CA GLY A 155 52.44 9.49 9.56
C GLY A 155 51.30 8.98 10.43
N ARG A 156 51.13 9.51 11.66
CA ARG A 156 50.04 9.12 12.57
C ARG A 156 48.67 9.68 12.20
N ARG A 157 48.61 10.67 11.31
CA ARG A 157 47.35 11.27 10.88
C ARG A 157 46.96 10.78 9.51
N VAL A 158 45.70 10.41 9.36
CA VAL A 158 45.05 10.11 8.10
C VAL A 158 44.09 11.26 7.81
N GLU A 159 44.26 11.90 6.68
CA GLU A 159 43.30 12.86 6.16
C GLU A 159 42.29 12.09 5.31
N CYS A 160 41.01 12.32 5.58
CA CYS A 160 39.89 11.59 5.03
C CYS A 160 38.91 12.56 4.37
N VAL A 161 38.26 12.12 3.31
CA VAL A 161 37.09 12.79 2.74
C VAL A 161 35.89 12.49 3.64
N PRO A 162 35.26 13.49 4.29
CA PRO A 162 34.07 13.27 5.09
C PRO A 162 32.87 12.93 4.20
N LEU A 163 31.94 12.11 4.68
CA LEU A 163 30.73 11.79 3.92
C LEU A 163 29.74 12.97 3.80
N ALA A 164 29.72 13.90 4.76
CA ALA A 164 28.74 14.99 4.79
C ALA A 164 28.60 15.77 3.46
N PRO A 165 29.69 16.29 2.85
CA PRO A 165 29.60 16.96 1.55
C PRO A 165 29.23 16.02 0.39
N LEU A 166 29.57 14.73 0.47
CA LEU A 166 29.18 13.73 -0.53
C LEU A 166 27.67 13.48 -0.50
N LEU A 167 27.11 13.30 0.71
CA LEU A 167 25.70 13.05 0.93
C LEU A 167 24.82 14.27 0.60
N ALA A 168 25.36 15.49 0.68
CA ALA A 168 24.69 16.71 0.27
C ALA A 168 24.72 16.96 -1.26
N SER A 169 25.51 16.18 -1.99
CA SER A 169 25.65 16.32 -3.45
C SER A 169 24.49 15.66 -4.18
N LYS A 170 23.67 16.48 -4.86
CA LYS A 170 22.54 15.97 -5.66
C LYS A 170 22.95 14.97 -6.75
N PRO A 171 24.07 15.15 -7.47
CA PRO A 171 24.59 14.12 -8.37
C PRO A 171 24.94 12.79 -7.67
N PHE A 172 25.49 12.84 -6.45
CA PHE A 172 25.77 11.64 -5.66
C PHE A 172 24.47 10.91 -5.30
N GLU A 173 23.46 11.66 -4.84
CA GLU A 173 22.14 11.11 -4.50
C GLU A 173 21.46 10.44 -5.70
N LEU A 174 21.53 11.06 -6.89
CA LEU A 174 20.97 10.49 -8.12
C LEU A 174 21.64 9.16 -8.49
N VAL A 175 22.97 9.09 -8.42
CA VAL A 175 23.70 7.84 -8.71
C VAL A 175 23.42 6.77 -7.67
N TYR A 176 23.32 7.15 -6.39
CA TYR A 176 22.94 6.21 -5.34
C TYR A 176 21.52 5.68 -5.54
N GLY A 177 20.57 6.55 -5.91
CA GLY A 177 19.17 6.21 -6.17
C GLY A 177 18.97 5.25 -7.34
N GLN A 178 19.88 5.20 -8.32
CA GLN A 178 19.85 4.20 -9.41
C GLN A 178 19.96 2.76 -8.91
N THR A 179 20.44 2.54 -7.68
CA THR A 179 20.50 1.21 -7.05
C THR A 179 19.15 0.74 -6.48
N GLY A 180 18.10 1.58 -6.52
CA GLY A 180 16.80 1.28 -5.94
C GLY A 180 16.76 1.35 -4.40
N THR A 181 17.89 1.67 -3.75
CA THR A 181 17.96 1.86 -2.30
C THR A 181 17.83 3.34 -1.96
N PRO A 182 16.91 3.75 -1.05
CA PRO A 182 16.82 5.13 -0.62
C PRO A 182 18.10 5.54 0.14
N LEU A 183 18.66 6.70 -0.20
CA LEU A 183 19.82 7.25 0.50
C LEU A 183 19.41 7.67 1.91
N ARG A 184 19.87 6.93 2.92
CA ARG A 184 19.69 7.26 4.35
C ARG A 184 21.04 7.48 5.00
N HIS A 185 21.10 8.45 5.91
CA HIS A 185 22.30 8.70 6.69
C HIS A 185 21.96 8.99 8.14
N GLU A 186 22.90 8.66 9.02
CA GLU A 186 22.72 8.74 10.47
C GLU A 186 23.65 9.81 11.06
N ARG A 187 23.21 10.44 12.16
CA ARG A 187 24.07 11.36 12.91
C ARG A 187 24.95 10.55 13.85
N VAL A 188 26.26 10.61 13.63
CA VAL A 188 27.24 9.85 14.42
C VAL A 188 27.78 10.74 15.53
N HIS A 189 27.36 10.46 16.76
CA HIS A 189 27.83 11.16 17.96
C HIS A 189 28.97 10.43 18.69
N GLY A 190 29.18 9.14 18.40
CA GLY A 190 30.15 8.28 19.06
C GLY A 190 30.17 6.86 18.50
N ARG A 191 30.91 5.97 19.16
CA ARG A 191 30.99 4.53 18.82
C ARG A 191 30.20 3.71 19.85
N PHE A 192 29.28 2.88 19.38
CA PHE A 192 28.42 2.03 20.22
C PHE A 192 28.56 0.55 19.79
N PRO A 193 29.61 -0.16 20.26
CA PRO A 193 29.91 -1.51 19.77
C PRO A 193 28.85 -2.56 20.16
N GLY A 194 28.06 -2.31 21.22
CA GLY A 194 26.98 -3.19 21.65
C GLY A 194 25.73 -3.12 20.76
N ASP A 195 25.54 -2.04 20.00
CA ASP A 195 24.31 -1.81 19.24
C ASP A 195 24.14 -2.80 18.10
N ALA A 196 25.19 -3.10 17.35
CA ALA A 196 25.12 -3.99 16.20
C ALA A 196 24.77 -5.43 16.62
N ARG A 197 25.45 -5.93 17.65
CA ARG A 197 25.19 -7.27 18.20
C ARG A 197 23.76 -7.36 18.73
N TYR A 198 23.32 -6.32 19.46
CA TYR A 198 21.96 -6.26 19.98
C TYR A 198 20.91 -6.18 18.87
N GLU A 199 21.14 -5.39 17.81
CA GLU A 199 20.24 -5.30 16.66
C GLU A 199 20.06 -6.65 15.96
N GLU A 200 21.14 -7.43 15.80
CA GLU A 200 21.09 -8.79 15.24
C GLU A 200 20.33 -9.76 16.14
N GLU A 201 20.62 -9.75 17.45
CA GLU A 201 19.92 -10.56 18.46
C GLU A 201 18.42 -10.21 18.52
N TYR A 202 18.10 -8.91 18.49
CA TYR A 202 16.73 -8.40 18.48
C TYR A 202 15.97 -8.77 17.20
N ALA A 203 16.61 -8.67 16.03
CA ALA A 203 16.04 -9.10 14.76
C ALA A 203 15.78 -10.61 14.72
N ALA A 204 16.70 -11.42 15.25
CA ALA A 204 16.51 -12.86 15.38
C ALA A 204 15.35 -13.20 16.33
N ALA A 205 15.23 -12.48 17.45
CA ALA A 205 14.12 -12.65 18.39
C ALA A 205 12.77 -12.26 17.78
N LEU A 206 12.71 -11.16 17.01
CA LEU A 206 11.53 -10.76 16.23
C LEU A 206 11.15 -11.84 15.22
N GLY A 207 12.13 -12.36 14.47
CA GLY A 207 11.92 -13.46 13.53
C GLY A 207 11.36 -14.70 14.22
N ALA A 208 11.93 -15.11 15.35
CA ALA A 208 11.44 -16.26 16.12
C ALA A 208 10.03 -16.06 16.69
N ALA A 209 9.70 -14.85 17.14
CA ALA A 209 8.40 -14.51 17.72
C ALA A 209 7.29 -14.33 16.68
N TYR A 210 7.61 -13.77 15.51
CA TYR A 210 6.60 -13.31 14.54
C TYR A 210 6.62 -14.02 13.19
N ARG A 211 7.61 -14.84 12.81
CA ARG A 211 7.59 -15.61 11.53
C ARG A 211 6.61 -16.77 11.54
N ARG A 212 6.24 -17.23 12.74
CA ARG A 212 5.33 -18.36 12.90
C ARG A 212 4.00 -17.86 13.41
N THR A 213 3.00 -17.92 12.55
CA THR A 213 1.61 -17.74 12.97
C THR A 213 1.02 -19.09 13.32
N LYS A 214 0.52 -19.23 14.55
CA LYS A 214 -0.36 -20.35 14.86
C LYS A 214 -1.75 -20.02 14.33
N ILE A 215 -2.17 -20.67 13.24
CA ILE A 215 -3.57 -20.65 12.81
C ILE A 215 -4.22 -21.86 13.46
N PHE A 216 -5.01 -21.59 14.50
CA PHE A 216 -5.38 -22.61 15.47
C PHE A 216 -6.45 -23.57 14.96
N GLY A 217 -6.19 -24.87 15.17
CA GLY A 217 -7.13 -25.95 14.90
C GLY A 217 -6.68 -27.11 14.04
N LEU A 218 -5.44 -27.03 13.55
CA LEU A 218 -4.91 -27.93 12.54
C LEU A 218 -3.75 -28.80 13.05
N ASP A 219 -3.52 -28.85 14.37
CA ASP A 219 -2.44 -29.62 15.00
C ASP A 219 -2.48 -31.15 14.73
N GLU A 220 -3.55 -31.64 14.11
CA GLU A 220 -3.74 -33.03 13.65
C GLU A 220 -3.27 -33.28 12.21
N LEU A 221 -2.86 -32.23 11.47
CA LEU A 221 -2.25 -32.39 10.15
C LEU A 221 -0.76 -32.80 10.23
N GLY A 222 -0.11 -32.55 11.37
CA GLY A 222 1.28 -32.92 11.64
C GLY A 222 1.86 -32.18 12.85
N ARG A 223 2.91 -32.73 13.49
CA ARG A 223 3.63 -32.06 14.60
C ARG A 223 4.31 -30.73 14.18
N ARG A 224 4.37 -30.44 12.88
CA ARG A 224 4.91 -29.20 12.27
C ARG A 224 3.82 -28.25 11.74
N ASP A 225 2.58 -28.69 11.58
CA ASP A 225 1.46 -27.93 10.99
C ASP A 225 0.76 -26.93 11.95
N SER A 226 1.12 -26.92 13.23
CA SER A 226 0.56 -25.96 14.21
C SER A 226 1.20 -24.56 14.10
N GLU A 227 2.34 -24.47 13.40
CA GLU A 227 3.12 -23.26 13.22
C GLU A 227 3.25 -22.97 11.72
N TRP A 228 2.35 -22.13 11.20
CA TRP A 228 2.39 -21.71 9.81
C TRP A 228 3.54 -20.75 9.62
N ASP A 229 4.45 -21.11 8.71
CA ASP A 229 5.48 -20.19 8.25
C ASP A 229 4.82 -19.09 7.43
N LEU A 230 4.85 -17.87 7.95
CA LEU A 230 4.34 -16.69 7.24
C LEU A 230 5.01 -16.53 5.87
N ASP A 231 6.23 -17.04 5.68
CA ASP A 231 6.92 -17.05 4.39
C ASP A 231 6.14 -17.80 3.30
N THR A 232 5.31 -18.77 3.69
CA THR A 232 4.49 -19.56 2.76
C THR A 232 3.04 -19.11 2.71
N ALA A 233 2.55 -18.43 3.75
CA ALA A 233 1.13 -18.15 3.97
C ALA A 233 0.73 -16.68 3.81
N TYR A 234 1.70 -15.77 3.77
CA TYR A 234 1.43 -14.35 3.59
C TYR A 234 0.85 -14.10 2.18
N LEU A 235 -0.31 -13.43 2.15
CA LEU A 235 -0.95 -12.97 0.93
C LEU A 235 -1.09 -11.45 0.98
N SER A 236 -0.49 -10.77 0.01
CA SER A 236 -0.65 -9.32 -0.14
C SER A 236 -2.10 -9.01 -0.55
N LEU A 237 -2.89 -8.44 0.34
CA LEU A 237 -4.29 -8.09 0.07
C LEU A 237 -4.42 -6.74 -0.62
N GLU A 238 -5.55 -6.52 -1.30
CA GLU A 238 -5.87 -5.20 -1.84
C GLU A 238 -6.30 -4.24 -0.73
N ALA A 239 -5.87 -2.99 -0.86
CA ALA A 239 -6.30 -1.90 -0.03
C ALA A 239 -6.72 -0.70 -0.89
N GLN A 240 -7.63 0.10 -0.35
CA GLN A 240 -8.11 1.31 -0.98
C GLN A 240 -7.98 2.51 -0.04
N GLN A 241 -7.61 3.66 -0.58
CA GLN A 241 -7.56 4.90 0.19
C GLN A 241 -8.97 5.36 0.59
N THR A 242 -9.14 5.74 1.85
CA THR A 242 -10.43 6.18 2.39
C THR A 242 -10.62 7.68 2.14
N SER A 243 -10.80 8.08 0.88
CA SER A 243 -11.13 9.46 0.49
C SER A 243 -12.63 9.57 0.18
N GLY A 244 -13.32 10.57 0.72
CA GLY A 244 -14.73 10.81 0.41
C GLY A 244 -14.92 11.15 -1.07
N HIS A 245 -15.64 10.27 -1.79
CA HIS A 245 -15.91 10.24 -3.25
C HIS A 245 -14.79 9.60 -4.09
N ALA A 246 -15.16 8.56 -4.85
CA ALA A 246 -14.39 7.82 -5.85
C ALA A 246 -12.86 7.84 -5.62
N GLY A 247 -12.41 7.14 -4.56
CA GLY A 247 -10.99 6.94 -4.31
C GLY A 247 -10.31 6.18 -5.46
N PRO A 248 -8.97 6.27 -5.57
CA PRO A 248 -8.21 5.52 -6.57
C PRO A 248 -8.54 4.03 -6.54
N ALA A 249 -8.33 3.35 -7.68
CA ALA A 249 -8.58 1.93 -7.81
C ALA A 249 -7.85 1.12 -6.70
N PRO A 250 -8.42 0.00 -6.24
CA PRO A 250 -7.75 -0.91 -5.31
C PRO A 250 -6.35 -1.27 -5.79
N ARG A 251 -5.39 -1.28 -4.85
CA ARG A 251 -4.01 -1.70 -5.11
C ARG A 251 -3.54 -2.65 -4.03
N ARG A 252 -2.57 -3.51 -4.35
CA ARG A 252 -1.93 -4.40 -3.37
C ARG A 252 -1.25 -3.58 -2.28
N ILE A 253 -1.43 -4.00 -1.03
CA ILE A 253 -0.90 -3.30 0.14
C ILE A 253 0.62 -3.15 0.08
N ASP A 254 1.33 -4.13 -0.48
CA ASP A 254 2.79 -4.15 -0.65
C ASP A 254 3.26 -3.00 -1.56
N SER A 255 2.43 -2.61 -2.54
CA SER A 255 2.72 -1.50 -3.45
C SER A 255 2.38 -0.13 -2.86
N LEU A 256 1.64 -0.08 -1.75
CA LEU A 256 1.16 1.16 -1.14
C LEU A 256 2.00 1.60 0.06
N LEU A 257 2.48 0.66 0.87
CA LEU A 257 3.29 0.93 2.07
C LEU A 257 4.64 1.62 1.81
N PRO A 258 5.40 1.33 0.73
CA PRO A 258 6.74 1.88 0.53
C PRO A 258 6.76 3.41 0.44
N ASP A 259 5.76 3.98 -0.24
CA ASP A 259 5.62 5.42 -0.48
C ASP A 259 4.96 6.17 0.68
N ARG A 260 4.50 5.46 1.72
CA ARG A 260 3.70 6.01 2.82
C ARG A 260 4.44 5.86 4.14
N PRO A 261 4.99 6.95 4.69
CA PRO A 261 5.70 6.87 5.97
C PRO A 261 4.76 6.53 7.13
N ARG A 262 3.49 6.96 7.08
CA ARG A 262 2.51 6.78 8.16
C ARG A 262 1.19 6.27 7.60
N VAL A 263 0.75 5.10 8.06
CA VAL A 263 -0.43 4.40 7.55
C VAL A 263 -1.34 3.98 8.69
N LEU A 264 -2.63 4.32 8.56
CA LEU A 264 -3.70 3.80 9.41
C LEU A 264 -4.47 2.76 8.61
N LEU A 265 -4.30 1.50 8.99
CA LEU A 265 -4.89 0.36 8.30
C LEU A 265 -6.23 -0.04 8.93
N ARG A 266 -7.31 0.23 8.21
CA ARG A 266 -8.69 -0.15 8.54
C ARG A 266 -9.02 -1.50 7.91
N GLY A 267 -9.72 -2.37 8.65
CA GLY A 267 -10.19 -3.64 8.09
C GLY A 267 -11.01 -4.44 9.09
N ASP A 268 -11.90 -5.29 8.59
CA ASP A 268 -12.82 -6.09 9.43
C ASP A 268 -12.08 -7.14 10.28
N ALA A 269 -12.81 -7.79 11.20
CA ALA A 269 -12.26 -8.90 11.97
C ALA A 269 -11.81 -10.03 11.02
N GLY A 270 -10.65 -10.63 11.28
CA GLY A 270 -10.10 -11.68 10.41
C GLY A 270 -9.55 -11.20 9.05
N ALA A 271 -9.54 -9.89 8.77
CA ALA A 271 -9.03 -9.34 7.51
C ALA A 271 -7.49 -9.38 7.33
N GLY A 272 -6.74 -9.94 8.29
CA GLY A 272 -5.28 -10.08 8.17
C GLY A 272 -4.43 -8.86 8.57
N LYS A 273 -5.02 -7.84 9.23
CA LYS A 273 -4.29 -6.64 9.72
C LYS A 273 -3.08 -7.00 10.60
N THR A 274 -3.32 -7.79 11.65
CA THR A 274 -2.27 -8.24 12.57
C THR A 274 -1.25 -9.12 11.87
N THR A 275 -1.70 -9.98 10.94
CA THR A 275 -0.83 -10.81 10.10
C THR A 275 0.13 -9.97 9.26
N LEU A 276 -0.33 -8.87 8.67
CA LEU A 276 0.53 -7.92 7.94
C LEU A 276 1.58 -7.28 8.85
N LEU A 277 1.19 -6.83 10.05
CA LEU A 277 2.13 -6.24 11.01
C LEU A 277 3.19 -7.25 11.44
N TRP A 278 2.81 -8.49 11.70
CA TRP A 278 3.75 -9.55 12.08
C TRP A 278 4.70 -9.91 10.93
N TRP A 279 4.19 -9.97 9.69
CA TRP A 279 5.02 -10.12 8.50
C TRP A 279 6.07 -9.00 8.39
N LEU A 280 5.67 -7.74 8.56
CA LEU A 280 6.61 -6.63 8.56
C LEU A 280 7.63 -6.74 9.71
N ALA A 281 7.19 -7.12 10.91
CA ALA A 281 8.05 -7.29 12.08
C ALA A 281 9.12 -8.38 11.88
N ALA A 282 8.76 -9.49 11.24
CA ALA A 282 9.62 -10.65 11.05
C ALA A 282 10.63 -10.53 9.90
N HIS A 283 10.34 -9.68 8.90
CA HIS A 283 11.09 -9.61 7.64
C HIS A 283 11.81 -8.28 7.41
N ALA A 284 11.33 -7.16 7.97
CA ALA A 284 11.94 -5.85 7.74
C ALA A 284 13.39 -5.75 8.24
N SER A 285 13.65 -6.16 9.49
CA SER A 285 15.01 -6.12 10.07
C SER A 285 15.95 -7.15 9.45
N ALA A 286 15.41 -8.30 9.03
CA ALA A 286 16.15 -9.36 8.35
C ALA A 286 16.46 -9.05 6.87
N GLY A 287 15.85 -8.00 6.30
CA GLY A 287 16.04 -7.63 4.90
C GLY A 287 15.43 -8.62 3.90
N THR A 288 14.43 -9.39 4.32
CA THR A 288 13.83 -10.49 3.55
C THR A 288 12.49 -10.14 2.91
N LEU A 289 12.05 -8.88 3.00
CA LEU A 289 10.84 -8.43 2.29
C LEU A 289 11.04 -8.44 0.77
N SER A 290 9.93 -8.59 0.04
CA SER A 290 9.89 -8.59 -1.42
C SER A 290 10.46 -7.29 -2.04
N PRO A 291 10.84 -7.30 -3.34
CA PRO A 291 11.35 -6.09 -4.01
C PRO A 291 10.40 -4.89 -3.94
N GLU A 292 9.09 -5.12 -3.92
CA GLU A 292 8.08 -4.06 -3.79
C GLU A 292 8.18 -3.35 -2.44
N LEU A 293 8.50 -4.10 -1.37
CA LEU A 293 8.66 -3.59 -0.01
C LEU A 293 10.12 -3.25 0.35
N ALA A 294 11.03 -3.21 -0.64
CA ALA A 294 12.45 -2.96 -0.42
C ALA A 294 12.77 -1.71 0.44
N PRO A 295 12.02 -0.58 0.36
CA PRO A 295 12.26 0.57 1.23
C PRO A 295 12.03 0.33 2.73
N LEU A 296 11.37 -0.75 3.11
CA LEU A 296 11.17 -1.16 4.50
C LEU A 296 12.25 -2.12 5.00
N ASN A 297 13.05 -2.72 4.12
CA ASN A 297 14.17 -3.57 4.52
C ASN A 297 15.26 -2.75 5.24
N GLY A 298 15.82 -3.31 6.30
CA GLY A 298 16.82 -2.67 7.16
C GLY A 298 16.24 -1.72 8.22
N LEU A 299 14.91 -1.58 8.30
CA LEU A 299 14.25 -0.92 9.42
C LEU A 299 14.20 -1.83 10.64
N VAL A 300 14.18 -1.23 11.84
CA VAL A 300 14.05 -1.91 13.13
C VAL A 300 12.58 -1.84 13.58
N PRO A 301 11.83 -2.96 13.57
CA PRO A 301 10.44 -2.97 13.99
C PRO A 301 10.28 -2.87 15.51
N PHE A 302 9.46 -1.93 15.97
CA PHE A 302 8.97 -1.88 17.36
C PHE A 302 7.48 -2.23 17.35
N VAL A 303 7.16 -3.47 17.74
CA VAL A 303 5.77 -3.92 17.83
C VAL A 303 5.18 -3.47 19.17
N VAL A 304 4.11 -2.69 19.11
CA VAL A 304 3.37 -2.21 20.27
C VAL A 304 1.97 -2.85 20.25
N PRO A 305 1.79 -4.01 20.90
CA PRO A 305 0.49 -4.66 21.01
C PRO A 305 -0.34 -3.93 22.07
N LEU A 306 -1.15 -2.95 21.65
CA LEU A 306 -1.93 -2.10 22.57
C LEU A 306 -2.88 -2.92 23.44
N ARG A 307 -3.43 -4.02 22.90
CA ARG A 307 -4.29 -4.96 23.64
C ARG A 307 -3.63 -5.49 24.91
N THR A 308 -2.40 -5.99 24.80
CA THR A 308 -1.70 -6.69 25.87
C THR A 308 -1.19 -5.71 26.92
N LEU A 309 -0.70 -4.55 26.48
CA LEU A 309 -0.22 -3.50 27.38
C LEU A 309 -1.34 -2.94 28.27
N ARG A 310 -2.54 -2.76 27.72
CA ARG A 310 -3.69 -2.25 28.50
C ARG A 310 -4.31 -3.32 29.38
N ALA A 311 -4.41 -4.56 28.89
CA ALA A 311 -4.89 -5.68 29.69
C ALA A 311 -4.13 -5.75 31.01
N GLU A 312 -2.79 -5.63 30.97
CA GLU A 312 -1.86 -5.68 32.10
C GLU A 312 -1.88 -4.46 33.06
N GLY A 313 -2.77 -3.49 32.83
CA GLY A 313 -2.81 -2.24 33.59
C GLY A 313 -1.60 -1.32 33.33
N GLY A 314 -0.87 -1.58 32.24
CA GLY A 314 0.32 -0.85 31.85
C GLY A 314 0.03 0.54 31.28
N THR A 315 1.04 1.40 31.36
CA THR A 315 1.05 2.70 30.66
C THR A 315 1.65 2.53 29.26
N PHE A 316 1.39 3.48 28.36
CA PHE A 316 2.00 3.47 27.03
C PHE A 316 3.53 3.57 27.16
N PRO A 317 4.30 2.78 26.38
CA PRO A 317 5.75 2.69 26.57
C PRO A 317 6.43 4.00 26.24
N SER A 318 7.35 4.43 27.10
CA SER A 318 8.30 5.49 26.74
C SER A 318 9.25 5.00 25.64
N PRO A 319 9.97 5.90 24.92
CA PRO A 319 10.90 5.49 23.88
C PRO A 319 11.89 4.39 24.32
N ALA A 320 12.39 4.44 25.57
CA ALA A 320 13.32 3.45 26.09
C ALA A 320 12.68 2.06 26.31
N GLN A 321 11.36 1.99 26.46
CA GLN A 321 10.59 0.77 26.75
C GLN A 321 9.99 0.13 25.49
N LEU A 322 10.14 0.76 24.31
CA LEU A 322 9.64 0.21 23.05
C LEU A 322 10.14 -1.22 22.74
N PRO A 323 11.40 -1.60 23.00
CA PRO A 323 11.88 -2.96 22.72
C PRO A 323 11.18 -4.00 23.61
N ASP A 324 10.81 -3.60 24.82
CA ASP A 324 10.19 -4.45 25.83
C ASP A 324 8.68 -4.62 25.59
N ALA A 325 8.05 -3.75 24.79
CA ALA A 325 6.61 -3.75 24.54
C ALA A 325 6.10 -5.07 23.93
N ALA A 326 6.94 -5.74 23.13
CA ALA A 326 6.66 -7.02 22.51
C ALA A 326 7.02 -8.24 23.38
N ARG A 327 7.60 -8.04 24.57
CA ARG A 327 8.04 -9.10 25.51
C ARG A 327 8.95 -10.16 24.87
N LEU A 328 9.84 -9.73 23.98
CA LEU A 328 10.78 -10.63 23.31
C LEU A 328 11.78 -11.20 24.32
N VAL A 329 12.14 -12.47 24.12
CA VAL A 329 13.20 -13.12 24.91
C VAL A 329 14.55 -12.73 24.31
N VAL A 330 15.04 -11.55 24.73
CA VAL A 330 16.31 -10.96 24.30
C VAL A 330 16.96 -10.26 25.49
N ASP A 331 18.27 -10.06 25.45
CA ASP A 331 18.99 -9.30 26.48
C ASP A 331 18.46 -7.86 26.59
N ARG A 332 18.83 -7.16 27.66
CA ARG A 332 18.45 -5.75 27.82
C ARG A 332 19.12 -4.90 26.74
N ALA A 333 18.35 -4.03 26.10
CA ALA A 333 18.85 -3.07 25.12
C ALA A 333 19.99 -2.20 25.69
N PRO A 334 21.06 -1.93 24.91
CA PRO A 334 22.10 -0.99 25.29
C PRO A 334 21.54 0.41 25.60
N GLU A 335 22.17 1.13 26.51
CA GLU A 335 21.72 2.45 26.91
C GLU A 335 21.66 3.42 25.71
N GLY A 336 20.51 4.09 25.58
CA GLY A 336 20.24 5.04 24.50
C GLY A 336 20.10 4.44 23.10
N TRP A 337 20.16 3.11 22.94
CA TRP A 337 20.07 2.45 21.62
C TRP A 337 18.78 2.83 20.89
N VAL A 338 17.63 2.75 21.58
CA VAL A 338 16.34 3.08 20.97
C VAL A 338 16.28 4.52 20.49
N GLY A 339 16.81 5.47 21.27
CA GLY A 339 16.92 6.87 20.87
C GLY A 339 17.69 7.03 19.56
N ARG A 340 18.83 6.35 19.43
CA ARG A 340 19.66 6.36 18.20
C ARG A 340 18.92 5.73 17.00
N VAL A 341 18.15 4.67 17.20
CA VAL A 341 17.33 4.06 16.14
C VAL A 341 16.20 4.99 15.68
N LEU A 342 15.54 5.66 16.63
CA LEU A 342 14.46 6.62 16.33
C LEU A 342 15.01 7.88 15.62
N GLU A 343 16.14 8.42 16.08
CA GLU A 343 16.80 9.60 15.49
C GLU A 343 17.42 9.33 14.11
N SER A 344 17.80 8.08 13.82
CA SER A 344 18.31 7.68 12.51
C SER A 344 17.22 7.44 11.46
N GLY A 345 15.93 7.56 11.82
CA GLY A 345 14.81 7.27 10.92
C GLY A 345 14.71 5.78 10.53
N ARG A 346 15.39 4.90 11.29
CA ARG A 346 15.37 3.45 11.04
C ARG A 346 14.26 2.73 11.81
N ALA A 347 13.53 3.42 12.67
CA ALA A 347 12.44 2.82 13.42
C ALA A 347 11.20 2.58 12.53
N LEU A 348 10.66 1.37 12.61
CA LEU A 348 9.36 0.99 12.08
C LEU A 348 8.41 0.69 13.24
N LEU A 349 7.55 1.64 13.58
CA LEU A 349 6.58 1.49 14.67
C LEU A 349 5.33 0.75 14.20
N LEU A 350 5.06 -0.42 14.77
CA LEU A 350 3.94 -1.29 14.41
C LEU A 350 2.94 -1.32 15.57
N VAL A 351 1.89 -0.51 15.48
CA VAL A 351 0.87 -0.37 16.54
C VAL A 351 -0.31 -1.30 16.23
N ASP A 352 -0.43 -2.40 16.96
CA ASP A 352 -1.47 -3.41 16.73
C ASP A 352 -2.67 -3.19 17.67
N GLY A 353 -3.86 -3.00 17.10
CA GLY A 353 -5.14 -3.04 17.81
C GLY A 353 -5.55 -1.74 18.52
N LEU A 354 -5.58 -0.60 17.81
CA LEU A 354 -6.11 0.66 18.36
C LEU A 354 -7.59 0.57 18.77
N ASP A 355 -8.38 -0.28 18.12
CA ASP A 355 -9.79 -0.50 18.45
C ASP A 355 -9.98 -1.18 19.82
N GLU A 356 -8.96 -1.89 20.30
CA GLU A 356 -8.97 -2.65 21.55
C GLU A 356 -8.65 -1.77 22.77
N VAL A 357 -8.24 -0.52 22.55
CA VAL A 357 -8.15 0.48 23.62
C VAL A 357 -9.57 0.93 24.00
N PRO A 358 -9.94 0.89 25.29
CA PRO A 358 -11.22 1.41 25.78
C PRO A 358 -11.46 2.84 25.29
N ALA A 359 -12.71 3.19 24.99
CA ALA A 359 -13.05 4.48 24.39
C ALA A 359 -12.51 5.68 25.21
N GLU A 360 -12.51 5.57 26.53
CA GLU A 360 -11.98 6.57 27.48
C GLU A 360 -10.46 6.79 27.39
N ASP A 361 -9.73 5.80 26.90
CA ASP A 361 -8.26 5.81 26.84
C ASP A 361 -7.70 6.02 25.44
N ARG A 362 -8.56 6.01 24.41
CA ARG A 362 -8.15 6.23 23.02
C ARG A 362 -7.49 7.59 22.82
N GLU A 363 -7.96 8.60 23.54
CA GLU A 363 -7.37 9.94 23.49
C GLU A 363 -5.94 9.94 24.10
N GLN A 364 -5.70 9.15 25.14
CA GLN A 364 -4.35 9.00 25.70
C GLN A 364 -3.42 8.26 24.72
N ALA A 365 -3.92 7.23 24.04
CA ALA A 365 -3.17 6.52 22.99
C ALA A 365 -2.82 7.46 21.83
N HIS A 366 -3.78 8.27 21.39
CA HIS A 366 -3.59 9.30 20.36
C HIS A 366 -2.52 10.33 20.78
N GLN A 367 -2.58 10.82 22.02
CA GLN A 367 -1.60 11.78 22.55
C GLN A 367 -0.21 11.19 22.74
N TRP A 368 -0.11 9.92 23.15
CA TRP A 368 1.16 9.21 23.25
C TRP A 368 1.80 9.05 21.87
N LEU A 369 1.06 8.55 20.89
CA LEU A 369 1.54 8.35 19.53
C LEU A 369 1.93 9.69 18.88
N SER A 370 1.10 10.72 19.06
CA SER A 370 1.38 12.08 18.58
C SER A 370 2.69 12.63 19.14
N ARG A 371 2.92 12.53 20.46
CA ARG A 371 4.16 13.02 21.09
C ARG A 371 5.41 12.28 20.59
N LEU A 372 5.30 10.99 20.33
CA LEU A 372 6.40 10.19 19.81
C LEU A 372 6.76 10.62 18.37
N LEU A 373 5.75 10.79 17.51
CA LEU A 373 5.92 11.19 16.11
C LEU A 373 6.37 12.65 15.97
N ASP A 374 5.94 13.55 16.86
CA ASP A 374 6.39 14.95 16.88
C ASP A 374 7.87 15.06 17.27
N ARG A 375 8.34 14.19 18.18
CA ARG A 375 9.75 14.16 18.59
C ARG A 375 10.65 13.54 17.51
N TYR A 376 10.14 12.55 16.78
CA TYR A 376 10.89 11.78 15.80
C TYR A 376 10.10 11.70 14.47
N PRO A 377 10.20 12.73 13.61
CA PRO A 377 9.35 12.85 12.43
C PRO A 377 9.62 11.78 11.36
N ASP A 378 10.85 11.25 11.31
CA ASP A 378 11.30 10.29 10.31
C ASP A 378 10.92 8.82 10.63
N ILE A 379 10.22 8.58 11.75
CA ILE A 379 9.71 7.25 12.08
C ILE A 379 8.67 6.83 11.06
N ARG A 380 8.81 5.60 10.54
CA ARG A 380 7.73 4.94 9.79
C ARG A 380 6.76 4.30 10.77
N CYS A 381 5.46 4.48 10.54
CA CYS A 381 4.44 3.94 11.43
C CYS A 381 3.31 3.26 10.66
N VAL A 382 2.97 2.03 11.07
CA VAL A 382 1.76 1.34 10.62
C VAL A 382 0.92 1.04 11.85
N ALA A 383 -0.29 1.58 11.88
CA ALA A 383 -1.23 1.38 12.97
C ALA A 383 -2.48 0.67 12.45
N THR A 384 -3.04 -0.28 13.21
CA THR A 384 -4.23 -1.05 12.81
C THR A 384 -5.46 -0.67 13.63
N VAL A 385 -6.61 -0.60 12.96
CA VAL A 385 -7.89 -0.29 13.59
C VAL A 385 -9.05 -0.97 12.86
N ARG A 386 -10.18 -1.18 13.53
CA ARG A 386 -11.43 -1.58 12.86
C ARG A 386 -12.08 -0.41 12.12
N PRO A 387 -12.82 -0.64 11.02
CA PRO A 387 -13.28 0.44 10.13
C PRO A 387 -14.13 1.50 10.82
N LEU A 388 -14.85 1.13 11.88
CA LEU A 388 -15.76 2.01 12.61
C LEU A 388 -15.31 2.32 14.05
N ALA A 389 -14.12 1.85 14.47
CA ALA A 389 -13.69 2.06 15.85
C ALA A 389 -13.23 3.49 16.15
N VAL A 390 -12.78 4.23 15.13
CA VAL A 390 -12.39 5.64 15.21
C VAL A 390 -13.00 6.41 14.03
N GLU A 391 -13.27 7.70 14.22
CA GLU A 391 -13.85 8.53 13.17
C GLU A 391 -12.92 8.63 11.94
N PRO A 392 -13.46 8.88 10.73
CA PRO A 392 -12.64 9.13 9.55
C PRO A 392 -11.68 10.31 9.78
N GLY A 393 -10.42 10.16 9.42
CA GLY A 393 -9.41 11.21 9.58
C GLY A 393 -8.88 11.38 11.01
N TRP A 394 -9.12 10.42 11.92
CA TRP A 394 -8.72 10.51 13.33
C TRP A 394 -7.23 10.82 13.53
N LEU A 395 -6.35 10.23 12.70
CA LEU A 395 -4.91 10.52 12.67
C LEU A 395 -4.49 11.41 11.49
N GLY A 396 -5.44 11.97 10.75
CA GLY A 396 -5.17 12.79 9.56
C GLY A 396 -4.35 14.04 9.86
N SER A 397 -4.43 14.59 11.09
CA SER A 397 -3.62 15.71 11.56
C SER A 397 -2.13 15.39 11.74
N ARG A 398 -1.75 14.11 11.66
CA ARG A 398 -0.37 13.60 11.83
C ARG A 398 0.18 12.96 10.56
N ASP A 399 -0.33 13.38 9.41
CA ASP A 399 0.06 12.88 8.08
C ASP A 399 -0.17 11.38 7.88
N PHE A 400 -1.12 10.78 8.61
CA PHE A 400 -1.50 9.40 8.35
C PHE A 400 -2.37 9.31 7.11
N GLU A 401 -1.97 8.41 6.20
CA GLU A 401 -2.85 7.97 5.12
C GLU A 401 -3.71 6.80 5.59
N GLU A 402 -5.03 6.94 5.45
CA GLU A 402 -5.98 5.88 5.80
C GLU A 402 -6.18 4.91 4.64
N LEU A 403 -5.79 3.65 4.86
CA LEU A 403 -5.99 2.56 3.93
C LEU A 403 -7.02 1.58 4.49
N ARG A 404 -8.01 1.20 3.69
CA ARG A 404 -8.97 0.15 4.01
C ARG A 404 -8.57 -1.13 3.29
N LEU A 405 -8.23 -2.18 4.05
CA LEU A 405 -8.11 -3.54 3.51
C LEU A 405 -9.45 -3.99 2.95
N LEU A 406 -9.41 -4.47 1.72
CA LEU A 406 -10.57 -5.04 1.05
C LEU A 406 -10.66 -6.55 1.33
N PRO A 407 -11.85 -7.14 1.25
CA PRO A 407 -12.01 -8.58 1.29
C PRO A 407 -11.24 -9.25 0.13
N MET A 408 -10.83 -10.50 0.32
CA MET A 408 -10.15 -11.28 -0.72
C MET A 408 -11.00 -11.34 -1.99
N GLY A 409 -10.36 -11.03 -3.12
CA GLY A 409 -10.91 -11.29 -4.44
C GLY A 409 -10.87 -12.78 -4.78
N ASP A 410 -11.52 -13.16 -5.87
CA ASP A 410 -11.59 -14.57 -6.27
C ASP A 410 -10.19 -15.16 -6.55
N ARG A 411 -9.31 -14.38 -7.20
CA ARG A 411 -7.91 -14.74 -7.43
C ARG A 411 -7.09 -14.85 -6.14
N ASP A 412 -7.45 -14.08 -5.13
CA ASP A 412 -6.79 -14.11 -3.82
C ASP A 412 -7.14 -15.39 -3.07
N ILE A 413 -8.41 -15.80 -3.13
CA ILE A 413 -8.89 -17.08 -2.57
C ILE A 413 -8.15 -18.24 -3.24
N GLU A 414 -8.06 -18.26 -4.57
CA GLU A 414 -7.31 -19.31 -5.30
C GLU A 414 -5.83 -19.33 -4.90
N SER A 415 -5.19 -18.17 -4.82
CA SER A 415 -3.78 -18.05 -4.40
C SER A 415 -3.57 -18.51 -2.96
N PHE A 416 -4.52 -18.19 -2.07
CA PHE A 416 -4.52 -18.60 -0.68
C PHE A 416 -4.66 -20.13 -0.56
N VAL A 417 -5.61 -20.73 -1.28
CA VAL A 417 -5.82 -22.19 -1.29
C VAL A 417 -4.57 -22.91 -1.81
N ALA A 418 -3.96 -22.42 -2.90
CA ALA A 418 -2.74 -23.00 -3.45
C ALA A 418 -1.55 -22.89 -2.47
N ALA A 419 -1.38 -21.73 -1.82
CA ALA A 419 -0.36 -21.53 -0.80
C ALA A 419 -0.58 -22.45 0.42
N TRP A 420 -1.83 -22.55 0.87
CA TRP A 420 -2.25 -23.41 1.98
C TRP A 420 -1.95 -24.89 1.71
N HIS A 421 -2.34 -25.39 0.54
CA HIS A 421 -2.06 -26.78 0.14
C HIS A 421 -0.57 -27.02 -0.13
N ARG A 422 0.18 -26.03 -0.62
CA ARG A 422 1.64 -26.14 -0.78
C ARG A 422 2.33 -26.30 0.57
N ALA A 423 1.95 -25.51 1.57
CA ALA A 423 2.44 -25.67 2.93
C ALA A 423 2.10 -27.06 3.48
N ALA A 424 0.85 -27.49 3.34
CA ALA A 424 0.40 -28.82 3.77
C ALA A 424 1.13 -30.01 3.10
N ARG A 425 1.66 -29.84 1.87
CA ARG A 425 2.46 -30.87 1.17
C ARG A 425 3.88 -30.99 1.72
N LEU A 426 4.43 -29.97 2.37
CA LEU A 426 5.77 -30.05 2.96
C LEU A 426 5.81 -31.00 4.17
N ASP A 427 4.65 -31.31 4.74
CA ASP A 427 4.48 -32.09 5.97
C ASP A 427 3.86 -33.49 5.77
N ASP A 428 3.36 -33.83 4.57
CA ASP A 428 2.65 -35.09 4.28
C ASP A 428 3.11 -35.72 2.94
N ASP A 429 3.43 -37.03 2.94
CA ASP A 429 3.96 -37.79 1.80
C ASP A 429 2.88 -38.12 0.75
N ASP A 430 1.58 -37.98 1.05
CA ASP A 430 0.47 -38.23 0.12
C ASP A 430 0.12 -37.01 -0.76
N HIS A 431 1.06 -36.67 -1.65
CA HIS A 431 0.94 -35.51 -2.54
C HIS A 431 -0.18 -35.63 -3.60
N GLU A 432 -0.59 -36.84 -3.99
CA GLU A 432 -1.63 -37.05 -5.00
C GLU A 432 -3.02 -36.71 -4.45
N THR A 433 -3.36 -37.22 -3.26
CA THR A 433 -4.65 -36.94 -2.61
C THR A 433 -4.81 -35.44 -2.29
N LEU A 434 -3.74 -34.78 -1.84
CA LEU A 434 -3.73 -33.33 -1.60
C LEU A 434 -3.96 -32.52 -2.89
N GLY A 435 -3.44 -33.00 -4.03
CA GLY A 435 -3.66 -32.37 -5.33
C GLY A 435 -5.06 -32.56 -5.89
N THR A 436 -5.76 -33.63 -5.54
CA THR A 436 -7.19 -33.77 -5.85
C THR A 436 -8.06 -32.87 -4.97
N LEU A 437 -7.76 -32.77 -3.67
CA LEU A 437 -8.52 -31.93 -2.74
C LEU A 437 -8.37 -30.44 -3.06
N GLU A 438 -7.17 -29.97 -3.41
CA GLU A 438 -6.94 -28.59 -3.84
C GLU A 438 -7.80 -28.22 -5.05
N ARG A 439 -7.80 -29.08 -6.08
CA ARG A 439 -8.61 -28.87 -7.29
C ARG A 439 -10.11 -28.90 -7.01
N ASP A 440 -10.55 -29.83 -6.16
CA ASP A 440 -11.95 -29.93 -5.75
C ASP A 440 -12.40 -28.68 -4.98
N LEU A 441 -11.60 -28.18 -4.03
CA LEU A 441 -11.94 -27.00 -3.24
C LEU A 441 -12.03 -25.74 -4.12
N VAL A 442 -11.09 -25.54 -5.05
CA VAL A 442 -11.16 -24.46 -6.03
C VAL A 442 -12.43 -24.56 -6.87
N GLN A 443 -12.81 -25.78 -7.29
CA GLN A 443 -14.05 -26.02 -8.02
C GLN A 443 -15.30 -25.74 -7.16
N GLN A 444 -15.30 -26.10 -5.89
CA GLN A 444 -16.41 -25.81 -4.97
C GLN A 444 -16.58 -24.32 -4.74
N PHE A 445 -15.48 -23.55 -4.58
CA PHE A 445 -15.55 -22.09 -4.55
C PHE A 445 -16.09 -21.53 -5.87
N ALA A 446 -15.68 -22.09 -7.00
CA ALA A 446 -16.16 -21.69 -8.33
C ALA A 446 -17.68 -21.93 -8.51
N GLN A 447 -18.22 -23.00 -7.91
CA GLN A 447 -19.62 -23.42 -8.05
C GLN A 447 -20.57 -22.89 -6.97
N ASN A 448 -20.05 -22.52 -5.79
CA ASN A 448 -20.85 -22.08 -4.65
C ASN A 448 -20.51 -20.63 -4.25
N PRO A 449 -21.27 -19.62 -4.74
CA PRO A 449 -21.06 -18.22 -4.39
C PRO A 449 -21.16 -17.93 -2.89
N ALA A 450 -22.07 -18.59 -2.16
CA ALA A 450 -22.24 -18.39 -0.72
C ALA A 450 -21.01 -18.84 0.08
N LEU A 451 -20.41 -19.97 -0.32
CA LEU A 451 -19.15 -20.46 0.25
C LEU A 451 -17.98 -19.53 -0.08
N ARG A 452 -17.93 -19.00 -1.32
CA ARG A 452 -16.92 -18.03 -1.75
C ARG A 452 -17.02 -16.72 -0.96
N ASP A 453 -18.23 -16.21 -0.76
CA ASP A 453 -18.47 -15.00 0.02
C ASP A 453 -18.10 -15.17 1.50
N LEU A 454 -18.19 -16.40 2.02
CA LEU A 454 -17.69 -16.73 3.35
C LEU A 454 -16.15 -16.79 3.39
N ALA A 455 -15.50 -17.28 2.34
CA ALA A 455 -14.04 -17.32 2.22
C ALA A 455 -13.37 -15.97 1.91
N ARG A 456 -14.12 -14.87 1.75
CA ARG A 456 -13.54 -13.55 1.48
C ARG A 456 -12.66 -12.97 2.61
N THR A 457 -12.59 -13.62 3.77
CA THR A 457 -11.62 -13.28 4.83
C THR A 457 -10.56 -14.38 4.95
N PRO A 458 -9.26 -14.05 5.08
CA PRO A 458 -8.19 -15.04 5.17
C PRO A 458 -8.43 -16.11 6.24
N LEU A 459 -8.95 -15.71 7.41
CA LEU A 459 -9.27 -16.65 8.48
C LEU A 459 -10.31 -17.70 8.04
N LEU A 460 -11.43 -17.25 7.48
CA LEU A 460 -12.49 -18.16 7.08
C LEU A 460 -12.06 -19.05 5.92
N CYS A 461 -11.27 -18.52 5.00
CA CYS A 461 -10.66 -19.32 3.95
C CYS A 461 -9.77 -20.43 4.53
N ALA A 462 -8.92 -20.12 5.52
CA ALA A 462 -8.10 -21.11 6.20
C ALA A 462 -8.95 -22.18 6.92
N VAL A 463 -10.02 -21.78 7.60
CA VAL A 463 -10.96 -22.69 8.26
C VAL A 463 -11.68 -23.59 7.26
N ILE A 464 -12.07 -23.06 6.09
CA ILE A 464 -12.70 -23.83 5.02
C ILE A 464 -11.69 -24.84 4.44
N CYS A 465 -10.44 -24.43 4.17
CA CYS A 465 -9.39 -25.34 3.69
C CYS A 465 -9.16 -26.50 4.69
N ALA A 466 -9.09 -26.16 5.98
CA ALA A 466 -8.97 -27.13 7.07
C ALA A 466 -10.12 -28.15 7.08
N LEU A 467 -11.36 -27.66 7.07
CA LEU A 467 -12.56 -28.51 7.12
C LEU A 467 -12.69 -29.37 5.85
N HIS A 468 -12.36 -28.83 4.69
CA HIS A 468 -12.40 -29.54 3.41
C HIS A 468 -11.42 -30.72 3.39
N ARG A 469 -10.16 -30.50 3.81
CA ARG A 469 -9.16 -31.57 3.96
C ARG A 469 -9.65 -32.65 4.92
N ARG A 470 -10.22 -32.24 6.06
CA ARG A 470 -10.64 -33.16 7.13
C ARG A 470 -11.85 -34.02 6.77
N ARG A 471 -12.83 -33.44 6.07
CA ARG A 471 -14.08 -34.13 5.67
C ARG A 471 -14.04 -34.69 4.25
N GLN A 472 -12.85 -34.79 3.64
CA GLN A 472 -12.65 -35.30 2.28
C GLN A 472 -13.60 -34.66 1.24
N GLY A 473 -13.77 -33.34 1.31
CA GLY A 473 -14.57 -32.59 0.33
C GLY A 473 -15.98 -32.16 0.76
N LEU A 474 -16.46 -32.52 1.95
CA LEU A 474 -17.80 -32.11 2.42
C LEU A 474 -17.74 -30.81 3.23
N LEU A 475 -18.28 -29.73 2.67
CA LEU A 475 -18.34 -28.41 3.32
C LEU A 475 -19.77 -28.02 3.75
N PRO A 476 -19.94 -27.35 4.91
CA PRO A 476 -21.24 -26.82 5.35
C PRO A 476 -21.75 -25.68 4.43
N GLU A 477 -23.07 -25.55 4.31
CA GLU A 477 -23.71 -24.58 3.39
C GLU A 477 -23.94 -23.19 4.00
N THR A 478 -23.96 -23.05 5.33
CA THR A 478 -24.22 -21.77 6.02
C THR A 478 -23.03 -21.30 6.87
N ARG A 479 -22.89 -19.98 7.04
CA ARG A 479 -21.86 -19.38 7.90
C ARG A 479 -21.88 -19.94 9.33
N TRP A 480 -23.08 -20.09 9.89
CA TRP A 480 -23.29 -20.65 11.22
C TRP A 480 -22.84 -22.11 11.31
N SER A 481 -23.24 -22.95 10.35
CA SER A 481 -22.80 -24.35 10.30
C SER A 481 -21.30 -24.51 10.08
N LEU A 482 -20.65 -23.53 9.43
CA LEU A 482 -19.19 -23.48 9.29
C LEU A 482 -18.53 -23.19 10.65
N TYR A 483 -19.00 -22.18 11.40
CA TYR A 483 -18.45 -21.88 12.72
C TYR A 483 -18.68 -23.01 13.71
N ASP A 484 -19.86 -23.62 13.72
CA ASP A 484 -20.18 -24.75 14.59
C ASP A 484 -19.36 -25.99 14.23
N SER A 485 -19.22 -26.29 12.92
CA SER A 485 -18.34 -27.37 12.45
C SER A 485 -16.87 -27.10 12.76
N ALA A 486 -16.41 -25.86 12.63
CA ALA A 486 -15.05 -25.46 12.98
C ALA A 486 -14.82 -25.59 14.48
N LEU A 487 -15.72 -25.08 15.32
CA LEU A 487 -15.62 -25.18 16.77
C LEU A 487 -15.64 -26.65 17.23
N THR A 488 -16.51 -27.48 16.66
CA THR A 488 -16.54 -28.93 16.93
C THR A 488 -15.23 -29.60 16.51
N MET A 489 -14.67 -29.21 15.37
CA MET A 489 -13.36 -29.67 14.91
C MET A 489 -12.24 -29.27 15.89
N LEU A 490 -12.29 -28.04 16.44
CA LEU A 490 -11.30 -27.53 17.39
C LEU A 490 -11.36 -28.22 18.76
N LEU A 491 -12.57 -28.50 19.25
CA LEU A 491 -12.82 -29.02 20.60
C LEU A 491 -12.87 -30.56 20.67
N GLY A 492 -13.24 -31.25 19.60
CA GLY A 492 -13.71 -32.64 19.68
C GLY A 492 -12.72 -33.78 19.51
N ASP A 493 -11.58 -33.58 18.83
CA ASP A 493 -10.76 -34.72 18.37
C ASP A 493 -9.36 -34.83 18.96
N ARG A 494 -8.91 -33.80 19.70
CA ARG A 494 -7.58 -33.77 20.32
C ARG A 494 -7.32 -34.92 21.31
N ASP A 495 -8.35 -35.50 21.91
CA ASP A 495 -8.24 -36.56 22.94
C ASP A 495 -8.37 -38.00 22.38
N LYS A 496 -9.12 -38.21 21.30
CA LYS A 496 -9.40 -39.58 20.78
C LYS A 496 -8.28 -40.16 19.91
N GLN A 497 -7.50 -39.32 19.22
CA GLN A 497 -6.54 -39.80 18.22
C GLN A 497 -5.11 -39.99 18.75
N ARG A 498 -4.74 -39.41 19.90
CA ARG A 498 -3.36 -39.53 20.43
C ARG A 498 -3.07 -40.80 21.25
N ARG A 499 -4.06 -41.66 21.58
CA ARG A 499 -3.86 -42.87 22.44
C ARG A 499 -2.99 -42.61 23.69
N ILE A 500 -3.05 -41.40 24.25
CA ILE A 500 -2.35 -41.02 25.47
C ILE A 500 -3.42 -40.77 26.51
N ASP A 501 -3.45 -41.61 27.54
CA ASP A 501 -4.28 -41.42 28.73
C ASP A 501 -4.09 -40.00 29.28
N ALA A 502 -5.19 -39.28 29.54
CA ALA A 502 -5.22 -37.89 29.95
C ALA A 502 -4.22 -37.59 31.10
N PRO A 503 -3.07 -36.93 30.85
CA PRO A 503 -2.03 -36.73 31.87
C PRO A 503 -2.48 -35.83 33.03
N GLU A 504 -3.53 -35.03 32.80
CA GLU A 504 -4.17 -34.15 33.79
C GLU A 504 -5.33 -34.84 34.55
N GLY A 505 -5.73 -36.05 34.15
CA GLY A 505 -6.87 -36.79 34.70
C GLY A 505 -8.25 -36.22 34.35
N ILE A 506 -8.31 -35.27 33.42
CA ILE A 506 -9.53 -34.58 32.98
C ILE A 506 -9.90 -35.03 31.56
N THR A 507 -11.16 -35.41 31.39
CA THR A 507 -11.81 -35.76 30.13
C THR A 507 -13.05 -34.91 29.97
N MET A 508 -13.14 -34.20 28.85
CA MET A 508 -14.25 -33.29 28.54
C MET A 508 -14.91 -33.66 27.23
N THR A 509 -16.23 -33.53 27.18
CA THR A 509 -16.99 -33.53 25.92
C THR A 509 -16.86 -32.17 25.22
N VAL A 510 -17.15 -32.13 23.92
CA VAL A 510 -17.19 -30.88 23.14
C VAL A 510 -18.18 -29.89 23.76
N GLU A 511 -19.34 -30.38 24.19
CA GLU A 511 -20.38 -29.56 24.81
C GLU A 511 -19.91 -28.96 26.14
N GLU A 512 -19.24 -29.75 26.99
CA GLU A 512 -18.69 -29.26 28.27
C GLU A 512 -17.58 -28.21 28.06
N GLN A 513 -16.68 -28.41 27.08
CA GLN A 513 -15.67 -27.40 26.74
C GLN A 513 -16.31 -26.13 26.20
N ALA A 514 -17.27 -26.26 25.29
CA ALA A 514 -17.99 -25.13 24.73
C ALA A 514 -18.70 -24.32 25.83
N GLN A 515 -19.39 -24.96 26.79
CA GLN A 515 -20.08 -24.27 27.88
C GLN A 515 -19.13 -23.47 28.80
N LEU A 516 -17.95 -24.01 29.14
CA LEU A 516 -16.97 -23.25 29.92
C LEU A 516 -16.41 -22.05 29.14
N LEU A 517 -16.14 -22.22 27.84
CA LEU A 517 -15.67 -21.16 26.96
C LEU A 517 -16.76 -20.08 26.74
N GLN A 518 -18.02 -20.48 26.60
CA GLN A 518 -19.18 -19.60 26.53
C GLN A 518 -19.23 -18.63 27.72
N ARG A 519 -19.00 -19.14 28.94
CA ARG A 519 -18.98 -18.31 30.15
C ARG A 519 -17.87 -17.25 30.14
N ILE A 520 -16.69 -17.62 29.66
CA ILE A 520 -15.56 -16.69 29.51
C ILE A 520 -15.87 -15.66 28.40
N ALA A 521 -16.41 -16.11 27.27
CA ALA A 521 -16.72 -15.27 26.12
C ALA A 521 -17.75 -14.18 26.45
N VAL A 522 -18.86 -14.54 27.11
CA VAL A 522 -19.88 -13.57 27.53
C VAL A 522 -19.32 -12.52 28.49
N TRP A 523 -18.43 -12.91 29.41
CA TRP A 523 -17.81 -11.96 30.34
C TRP A 523 -16.95 -10.94 29.60
N LEU A 524 -16.09 -11.41 28.69
CA LEU A 524 -15.25 -10.54 27.86
C LEU A 524 -16.08 -9.54 27.04
N VAL A 525 -17.14 -10.03 26.38
CA VAL A 525 -18.03 -9.17 25.57
C VAL A 525 -18.76 -8.14 26.45
N ARG A 526 -19.31 -8.54 27.60
CA ARG A 526 -19.96 -7.62 28.56
C ARG A 526 -19.03 -6.52 29.06
N CYS A 527 -17.78 -6.87 29.33
CA CYS A 527 -16.75 -5.94 29.81
C CYS A 527 -16.10 -5.13 28.67
N GLY A 528 -16.41 -5.43 27.41
CA GLY A 528 -15.77 -4.80 26.25
C GLY A 528 -14.28 -5.12 26.14
N GLN A 529 -13.84 -6.26 26.66
CA GLN A 529 -12.45 -6.71 26.72
C GLN A 529 -12.18 -7.81 25.68
N SER A 530 -10.94 -7.90 25.22
CA SER A 530 -10.44 -8.99 24.36
C SER A 530 -9.67 -10.05 25.15
N GLU A 531 -9.12 -9.67 26.31
CA GLU A 531 -8.24 -10.49 27.15
C GLU A 531 -8.77 -10.54 28.60
N LEU A 532 -8.42 -11.59 29.34
CA LEU A 532 -8.75 -11.76 30.75
C LEU A 532 -7.58 -12.33 31.55
N TYR A 533 -7.42 -11.88 32.78
CA TYR A 533 -6.42 -12.41 33.70
C TYR A 533 -6.79 -13.79 34.24
N ARG A 534 -5.78 -14.49 34.75
CA ARG A 534 -5.96 -15.80 35.39
C ARG A 534 -6.95 -15.77 36.54
N SER A 535 -6.91 -14.77 37.40
CA SER A 535 -7.89 -14.64 38.48
C SER A 535 -9.33 -14.49 37.96
N ALA A 536 -9.54 -13.69 36.91
CA ALA A 536 -10.85 -13.51 36.30
C ALA A 536 -11.33 -14.78 35.58
N ALA A 537 -10.45 -15.49 34.87
CA ALA A 537 -10.75 -16.74 34.21
C ALA A 537 -11.15 -17.82 35.21
N LEU A 538 -10.37 -17.99 36.28
CA LEU A 538 -10.69 -18.89 37.38
C LEU A 538 -12.04 -18.55 38.00
N HIS A 539 -12.30 -17.27 38.25
CA HIS A 539 -13.58 -16.83 38.80
C HIS A 539 -14.77 -17.18 37.88
N GLN A 540 -14.64 -17.01 36.56
CA GLN A 540 -15.72 -17.42 35.63
C GLN A 540 -15.92 -18.95 35.62
N LEU A 541 -14.83 -19.73 35.67
CA LEU A 541 -14.91 -21.19 35.74
C LEU A 541 -15.51 -21.67 37.07
N GLU A 542 -15.11 -21.09 38.20
CA GLU A 542 -15.67 -21.38 39.53
C GLU A 542 -17.18 -21.12 39.60
N ARG A 543 -17.69 -20.15 38.84
CA ARG A 543 -19.13 -19.91 38.70
C ARG A 543 -19.86 -20.91 37.82
N ALA A 544 -19.16 -21.57 36.89
CA ALA A 544 -19.76 -22.54 35.97
C ALA A 544 -19.71 -23.98 36.52
N LEU A 545 -18.62 -24.36 37.20
CA LEU A 545 -18.37 -25.72 37.71
C LEU A 545 -19.43 -26.31 38.64
N PRO A 546 -20.17 -25.53 39.48
CA PRO A 546 -21.25 -26.09 40.29
C PRO A 546 -22.32 -26.82 39.47
N GLY A 547 -22.56 -26.40 38.22
CA GLY A 547 -23.49 -27.04 37.30
C GLY A 547 -22.92 -28.23 36.52
N MET A 548 -21.62 -28.55 36.67
CA MET A 548 -20.92 -29.58 35.90
C MET A 548 -20.29 -30.62 36.84
N GLU A 549 -21.11 -31.45 37.49
CA GLU A 549 -20.66 -32.40 38.51
C GLU A 549 -19.55 -33.36 38.05
N ARG A 550 -19.64 -33.85 36.80
CA ARG A 550 -18.63 -34.71 36.19
C ARG A 550 -17.24 -34.05 36.13
N LEU A 551 -17.20 -32.76 35.82
CA LEU A 551 -15.96 -31.98 35.72
C LEU A 551 -15.44 -31.54 37.08
N ARG A 552 -16.33 -31.11 37.97
CA ARG A 552 -16.02 -30.76 39.35
C ARG A 552 -15.31 -31.90 40.10
N ASN A 553 -15.69 -33.15 39.81
CA ASN A 553 -15.09 -34.33 40.43
C ASN A 553 -13.72 -34.71 39.81
N GLN A 554 -13.37 -34.19 38.63
CA GLN A 554 -12.11 -34.47 37.94
C GLN A 554 -10.98 -33.48 38.30
N GLY A 555 -11.30 -32.25 38.70
CA GLY A 555 -10.27 -31.28 39.10
C GLY A 555 -10.79 -29.92 39.56
N SER A 556 -9.89 -29.10 40.10
CA SER A 556 -10.15 -27.70 40.45
C SER A 556 -10.30 -26.83 39.19
N ALA A 557 -10.85 -25.62 39.34
CA ALA A 557 -10.93 -24.64 38.25
C ALA A 557 -9.57 -24.37 37.58
N GLU A 558 -8.47 -24.41 38.34
CA GLU A 558 -7.11 -24.28 37.79
C GLU A 558 -6.70 -25.42 36.87
N LYS A 559 -6.98 -26.67 37.26
CA LYS A 559 -6.69 -27.83 36.41
C LYS A 559 -7.54 -27.80 35.14
N ILE A 560 -8.80 -27.40 35.27
CA ILE A 560 -9.73 -27.30 34.13
C ILE A 560 -9.34 -26.16 33.19
N LEU A 561 -8.90 -25.01 33.72
CA LEU A 561 -8.36 -23.91 32.91
C LEU A 561 -7.11 -24.35 32.16
N THR A 562 -6.19 -25.03 32.84
CA THR A 562 -4.97 -25.59 32.23
C THR A 562 -5.32 -26.57 31.11
N HIS A 563 -6.31 -27.43 31.35
CA HIS A 563 -6.83 -28.35 30.34
C HIS A 563 -7.41 -27.59 29.14
N LEU A 564 -8.24 -26.57 29.34
CA LEU A 564 -8.79 -25.76 28.26
C LEU A 564 -7.71 -25.05 27.44
N LEU A 565 -6.67 -24.51 28.07
CA LEU A 565 -5.55 -23.86 27.40
C LEU A 565 -4.72 -24.86 26.57
N ASN A 566 -4.46 -26.04 27.14
CA ASN A 566 -3.68 -27.07 26.49
C ASN A 566 -4.46 -27.80 25.38
N ARG A 567 -5.79 -27.90 25.50
CA ARG A 567 -6.63 -28.84 24.72
C ARG A 567 -7.74 -28.20 23.91
N SER A 568 -8.25 -27.01 24.20
CA SER A 568 -9.31 -26.41 23.36
C SER A 568 -8.78 -25.78 22.07
N GLY A 569 -7.59 -25.16 22.10
CA GLY A 569 -7.02 -24.39 20.97
C GLY A 569 -7.75 -23.07 20.68
N VAL A 570 -8.95 -22.90 21.25
CA VAL A 570 -9.83 -21.73 21.14
C VAL A 570 -9.45 -20.65 22.16
N LEU A 571 -9.02 -21.05 23.37
CA LEU A 571 -8.53 -20.17 24.43
C LEU A 571 -7.01 -20.34 24.60
N GLN A 572 -6.28 -19.24 24.75
CA GLN A 572 -4.82 -19.23 24.77
C GLN A 572 -4.25 -18.28 25.80
N GLU A 573 -3.04 -18.59 26.25
CA GLU A 573 -2.21 -17.73 27.07
C GLU A 573 -1.27 -16.89 26.18
N ARG A 574 -1.40 -15.57 26.26
CA ARG A 574 -0.60 -14.60 25.49
C ARG A 574 0.65 -14.18 26.23
N ALA A 575 0.50 -13.95 27.53
CA ALA A 575 1.54 -13.59 28.47
C ALA A 575 1.24 -14.34 29.79
N ASP A 576 2.22 -14.41 30.68
CA ASP A 576 2.09 -15.13 31.95
C ASP A 576 0.83 -14.69 32.72
N GLY A 577 -0.16 -15.58 32.82
CA GLY A 577 -1.43 -15.33 33.48
C GLY A 577 -2.44 -14.45 32.74
N VAL A 578 -2.25 -14.19 31.43
CA VAL A 578 -3.18 -13.43 30.58
C VAL A 578 -3.71 -14.30 29.44
N TYR A 579 -5.03 -14.45 29.41
CA TYR A 579 -5.74 -15.34 28.51
C TYR A 579 -6.59 -14.58 27.50
N GLN A 580 -6.79 -15.16 26.31
CA GLN A 580 -7.69 -14.61 25.30
C GLN A 580 -8.22 -15.70 24.36
N PHE A 581 -9.26 -15.36 23.61
CA PHE A 581 -9.65 -16.19 22.47
C PHE A 581 -8.63 -16.08 21.33
N ALA A 582 -8.42 -17.20 20.64
CA ALA A 582 -7.60 -17.29 19.43
C ALA A 582 -8.04 -16.28 18.37
N HIS A 583 -9.35 -16.10 18.24
CA HIS A 583 -9.95 -15.14 17.35
C HIS A 583 -11.25 -14.58 17.93
N ARG A 584 -11.46 -13.26 17.77
CA ARG A 584 -12.64 -12.57 18.28
C ARG A 584 -13.95 -13.10 17.69
N THR A 585 -13.98 -13.57 16.45
CA THR A 585 -15.19 -14.19 15.89
C THR A 585 -15.64 -15.42 16.67
N PHE A 586 -14.72 -16.24 17.20
CA PHE A 586 -15.10 -17.38 18.05
C PHE A 586 -15.58 -16.91 19.43
N GLN A 587 -14.97 -15.85 19.98
CA GLN A 587 -15.47 -15.19 21.18
C GLN A 587 -16.90 -14.67 20.95
N ASP A 588 -17.15 -13.93 19.89
CA ASP A 588 -18.46 -13.36 19.56
C ASP A 588 -19.49 -14.47 19.33
N PHE A 589 -19.11 -15.57 18.67
CA PHE A 589 -19.97 -16.75 18.43
C PHE A 589 -20.34 -17.46 19.75
N LEU A 590 -19.35 -17.75 20.60
CA LEU A 590 -19.60 -18.40 21.90
C LEU A 590 -20.38 -17.47 22.84
N ALA A 591 -20.08 -16.18 22.84
CA ALA A 591 -20.85 -15.21 23.63
C ALA A 591 -22.30 -15.14 23.15
N ALA A 592 -22.52 -15.08 21.83
CA ALA A 592 -23.85 -15.10 21.24
C ALA A 592 -24.65 -16.34 21.65
N LYS A 593 -24.03 -17.52 21.66
CA LYS A 593 -24.65 -18.77 22.13
C LYS A 593 -25.09 -18.69 23.60
N GLU A 594 -24.21 -18.21 24.49
CA GLU A 594 -24.53 -18.03 25.92
C GLU A 594 -25.66 -17.01 26.15
N PHE A 595 -25.72 -15.93 25.36
CA PHE A 595 -26.80 -14.94 25.47
C PHE A 595 -28.17 -15.52 25.12
N VAL A 596 -28.22 -16.46 24.16
CA VAL A 596 -29.45 -17.16 23.79
C VAL A 596 -29.80 -18.21 24.83
N GLU A 597 -28.87 -19.13 25.15
CA GLU A 597 -29.11 -20.22 26.12
C GLU A 597 -29.39 -19.71 27.55
N GLY A 598 -28.84 -18.54 27.91
CA GLY A 598 -29.03 -17.89 29.21
C GLY A 598 -30.25 -16.98 29.33
N ASP A 599 -31.13 -16.91 28.31
CA ASP A 599 -32.31 -16.02 28.27
C ASP A 599 -31.94 -14.54 28.51
N HIS A 600 -30.89 -14.08 27.83
CA HIS A 600 -30.34 -12.72 27.97
C HIS A 600 -30.54 -11.88 26.70
N LEU A 601 -31.51 -12.22 25.86
CA LEU A 601 -31.82 -11.49 24.62
C LEU A 601 -32.15 -10.01 24.87
N HIS A 602 -32.84 -9.69 25.97
CA HIS A 602 -33.13 -8.30 26.32
C HIS A 602 -31.88 -7.47 26.60
N GLU A 603 -30.81 -8.08 27.11
CA GLU A 603 -29.53 -7.41 27.30
C GLU A 603 -28.88 -7.07 25.94
N LEU A 604 -28.90 -8.03 25.00
CA LEU A 604 -28.42 -7.80 23.63
C LEU A 604 -29.19 -6.66 22.94
N LEU A 605 -30.52 -6.64 23.09
CA LEU A 605 -31.38 -5.58 22.55
C LEU A 605 -31.03 -4.22 23.16
N GLY A 606 -30.78 -4.15 24.47
CA GLY A 606 -30.34 -2.91 25.14
C GLY A 606 -28.98 -2.39 24.66
N ARG A 607 -28.17 -3.24 24.03
CA ARG A 607 -26.87 -2.90 23.44
C ARG A 607 -26.92 -2.71 21.92
N ALA A 608 -28.08 -2.83 21.28
CA ALA A 608 -28.24 -2.70 19.83
C ALA A 608 -27.84 -1.31 19.28
N GLY A 609 -27.79 -0.27 20.13
CA GLY A 609 -27.24 1.03 19.75
C GLY A 609 -25.71 1.10 19.69
N SER A 610 -24.99 0.06 20.12
CA SER A 610 -23.53 0.00 20.13
C SER A 610 -23.01 -0.89 19.00
N GLN A 611 -22.20 -0.30 18.11
CA GLN A 611 -21.65 -1.00 16.94
C GLN A 611 -20.77 -2.21 17.31
N ASN A 612 -20.15 -2.21 18.50
CA ASN A 612 -19.32 -3.32 18.98
C ASN A 612 -20.12 -4.63 19.19
N TRP A 613 -21.45 -4.55 19.23
CA TRP A 613 -22.35 -5.68 19.51
C TRP A 613 -23.04 -6.21 18.26
N TYR A 614 -22.85 -5.59 17.08
CA TYR A 614 -23.57 -5.97 15.86
C TYR A 614 -23.26 -7.40 15.43
N ASP A 615 -21.98 -7.78 15.44
CA ASP A 615 -21.56 -9.14 15.09
C ASP A 615 -22.12 -10.17 16.06
N VAL A 616 -22.14 -9.85 17.36
CA VAL A 616 -22.69 -10.73 18.41
C VAL A 616 -24.20 -10.92 18.24
N ILE A 617 -24.94 -9.85 17.95
CA ILE A 617 -26.40 -9.90 17.70
C ILE A 617 -26.72 -10.73 16.45
N LEU A 618 -25.94 -10.55 15.37
CA LEU A 618 -26.11 -11.31 14.14
C LEU A 618 -25.84 -12.80 14.35
N LEU A 619 -24.79 -13.15 15.09
CA LEU A 619 -24.46 -14.53 15.44
C LEU A 619 -25.51 -15.13 16.40
N ALA A 620 -26.08 -14.33 17.30
CA ALA A 620 -27.14 -14.77 18.22
C ALA A 620 -28.39 -15.22 17.46
N ALA A 621 -28.76 -14.53 16.37
CA ALA A 621 -29.87 -14.94 15.52
C ALA A 621 -29.71 -16.37 14.96
N GLY A 622 -28.47 -16.80 14.68
CA GLY A 622 -28.17 -18.18 14.25
C GLY A 622 -28.32 -19.23 15.36
N HIS A 623 -28.23 -18.83 16.63
CA HIS A 623 -28.44 -19.70 17.79
C HIS A 623 -29.88 -19.70 18.30
N CYS A 624 -30.69 -18.70 17.93
CA CYS A 624 -32.08 -18.60 18.36
C CYS A 624 -32.94 -19.78 17.87
N ASP A 625 -33.76 -20.32 18.77
CA ASP A 625 -34.76 -21.31 18.44
C ASP A 625 -36.05 -20.66 17.88
N ARG A 626 -37.10 -21.45 17.67
CA ARG A 626 -38.39 -20.95 17.14
C ARG A 626 -39.08 -19.92 18.04
N ARG A 627 -38.78 -19.89 19.35
CA ARG A 627 -39.38 -18.98 20.32
C ARG A 627 -38.57 -17.70 20.44
N ASP A 628 -37.25 -17.83 20.45
CA ASP A 628 -36.31 -16.73 20.68
C ASP A 628 -36.14 -15.84 19.46
N HIS A 629 -36.19 -16.43 18.27
CA HIS A 629 -35.91 -15.70 17.03
C HIS A 629 -36.92 -14.55 16.76
N PRO A 630 -38.25 -14.74 16.93
CA PRO A 630 -39.20 -13.65 16.85
C PRO A 630 -38.99 -12.57 17.93
N VAL A 631 -38.54 -12.94 19.14
CA VAL A 631 -38.27 -11.98 20.23
C VAL A 631 -37.10 -11.08 19.88
N LEU A 632 -36.00 -11.64 19.37
CA LEU A 632 -34.84 -10.88 18.94
C LEU A 632 -35.18 -9.93 17.78
N VAL A 633 -35.83 -10.45 16.72
CA VAL A 633 -36.15 -9.66 15.53
C VAL A 633 -37.14 -8.54 15.86
N ASN A 634 -38.26 -8.85 16.52
CA ASN A 634 -39.25 -7.84 16.87
C ASN A 634 -38.69 -6.85 17.90
N GLY A 635 -37.88 -7.31 18.85
CA GLY A 635 -37.19 -6.46 19.80
C GLY A 635 -36.27 -5.43 19.13
N LEU A 636 -35.53 -5.82 18.09
CA LEU A 636 -34.70 -4.89 17.31
C LEU A 636 -35.54 -3.86 16.54
N LEU A 637 -36.69 -4.27 16.00
CA LEU A 637 -37.62 -3.37 15.31
C LEU A 637 -38.28 -2.36 16.28
N ASP A 638 -38.57 -2.82 17.50
CA ASP A 638 -39.24 -2.03 18.53
C ASP A 638 -38.25 -1.14 19.32
N PHE A 639 -36.95 -1.45 19.27
CA PHE A 639 -35.90 -0.67 19.93
C PHE A 639 -35.70 0.68 19.24
N ALA A 640 -36.26 1.72 19.87
CA ALA A 640 -36.00 3.11 19.53
C ALA A 640 -34.90 3.67 20.44
N PRO A 641 -33.65 3.87 19.94
CA PRO A 641 -32.70 4.71 20.66
C PRO A 641 -33.33 6.10 20.83
N GLY A 642 -33.00 6.81 21.91
CA GLY A 642 -33.70 8.04 22.34
C GLY A 642 -34.04 9.05 21.22
N HIS A 643 -35.08 9.85 21.48
CA HIS A 643 -35.92 10.72 20.61
C HIS A 643 -35.33 11.57 19.45
N ALA A 644 -34.19 11.28 18.82
CA ALA A 644 -33.68 12.10 17.72
C ALA A 644 -32.93 11.40 16.58
N ASP A 645 -32.43 10.16 16.73
CA ASP A 645 -31.53 9.60 15.71
C ASP A 645 -32.24 8.71 14.68
N THR A 646 -32.59 9.30 13.54
CA THR A 646 -33.20 8.61 12.39
C THR A 646 -32.23 7.59 11.75
N ILE A 647 -30.92 7.76 11.92
CA ILE A 647 -29.90 6.86 11.37
C ILE A 647 -29.84 5.58 12.20
N ALA A 648 -29.71 5.70 13.53
CA ALA A 648 -29.66 4.56 14.44
C ALA A 648 -30.92 3.67 14.34
N ARG A 649 -32.10 4.28 14.10
CA ARG A 649 -33.32 3.52 13.83
C ARG A 649 -33.23 2.71 12.53
N GLY A 650 -32.68 3.29 11.47
CA GLY A 650 -32.44 2.58 10.21
C GLY A 650 -31.47 1.41 10.40
N GLU A 651 -30.42 1.60 11.20
CA GLU A 651 -29.43 0.57 11.49
C GLU A 651 -30.04 -0.65 12.17
N ASN A 652 -30.92 -0.44 13.15
CA ASN A 652 -31.63 -1.53 13.82
C ASN A 652 -32.57 -2.29 12.89
N VAL A 653 -33.28 -1.59 12.00
CA VAL A 653 -34.16 -2.23 11.01
C VAL A 653 -33.36 -3.12 10.06
N VAL A 654 -32.21 -2.64 9.57
CA VAL A 654 -31.33 -3.46 8.74
C VAL A 654 -30.74 -4.63 9.52
N LEU A 655 -30.33 -4.43 10.77
CA LEU A 655 -29.85 -5.51 11.62
C LEU A 655 -30.93 -6.58 11.86
N ALA A 656 -32.17 -6.17 12.15
CA ALA A 656 -33.31 -7.07 12.30
C ALA A 656 -33.58 -7.87 11.02
N ALA A 657 -33.49 -7.22 9.86
CA ALA A 657 -33.66 -7.88 8.57
C ALA A 657 -32.52 -8.87 8.27
N LEU A 658 -31.27 -8.57 8.63
CA LEU A 658 -30.15 -9.51 8.55
C LEU A 658 -30.36 -10.72 9.46
N CYS A 659 -30.79 -10.50 10.71
CA CYS A 659 -31.17 -11.60 11.61
C CYS A 659 -32.27 -12.47 10.99
N ALA A 660 -33.31 -11.86 10.41
CA ALA A 660 -34.40 -12.59 9.77
C ALA A 660 -33.96 -13.39 8.52
N GLN A 661 -32.95 -12.93 7.76
CA GLN A 661 -32.40 -13.66 6.60
C GLN A 661 -31.67 -14.95 7.01
N HIS A 662 -31.09 -14.97 8.21
CA HIS A 662 -30.38 -16.14 8.73
C HIS A 662 -31.26 -17.07 9.57
N ALA A 663 -32.56 -16.77 9.70
CA ALA A 663 -33.52 -17.58 10.43
C ALA A 663 -33.83 -18.90 9.70
N THR A 664 -33.60 -20.04 10.35
CA THR A 664 -34.08 -21.34 9.86
C THR A 664 -35.62 -21.38 9.82
N TRP A 665 -36.28 -20.67 10.72
CA TRP A 665 -37.73 -20.55 10.80
C TRP A 665 -38.14 -19.20 11.39
N LEU A 666 -39.13 -18.55 10.77
CA LEU A 666 -39.75 -17.32 11.25
C LEU A 666 -41.24 -17.35 10.91
N ASP A 667 -42.09 -16.90 11.83
CA ASP A 667 -43.53 -16.83 11.60
C ASP A 667 -43.88 -15.71 10.59
N GLU A 668 -45.04 -15.82 9.95
CA GLU A 668 -45.46 -14.88 8.91
C GLU A 668 -45.68 -13.46 9.44
N THR A 669 -46.11 -13.31 10.70
CA THR A 669 -46.37 -11.99 11.28
C THR A 669 -45.07 -11.22 11.48
N THR A 670 -44.02 -11.88 12.00
CA THR A 670 -42.69 -11.28 12.15
C THR A 670 -42.04 -11.02 10.79
N ARG A 671 -42.20 -11.92 9.81
CA ARG A 671 -41.70 -11.72 8.43
C ARG A 671 -42.32 -10.47 7.80
N GLU A 672 -43.63 -10.29 7.94
CA GLU A 672 -44.34 -9.12 7.39
C GLU A 672 -43.97 -7.82 8.11
N ARG A 673 -43.73 -7.86 9.43
CA ARG A 673 -43.21 -6.72 10.19
C ARG A 673 -41.84 -6.28 9.68
N VAL A 674 -40.91 -7.22 9.50
CA VAL A 674 -39.58 -6.93 8.91
C VAL A 674 -39.74 -6.36 7.51
N ARG A 675 -40.57 -6.99 6.66
CA ARG A 675 -40.82 -6.53 5.28
C ARG A 675 -41.33 -5.09 5.25
N THR A 676 -42.29 -4.77 6.13
CA THR A 676 -42.87 -3.42 6.25
C THR A 676 -41.85 -2.41 6.75
N ALA A 677 -41.06 -2.77 7.77
CA ALA A 677 -40.03 -1.89 8.33
C ALA A 677 -38.91 -1.59 7.33
N VAL A 678 -38.44 -2.60 6.59
CA VAL A 678 -37.45 -2.44 5.52
C VAL A 678 -38.03 -1.59 4.39
N ALA A 679 -39.27 -1.86 3.96
CA ALA A 679 -39.93 -1.07 2.90
C ALA A 679 -40.05 0.42 3.27
N ALA A 680 -40.25 0.76 4.54
CA ALA A 680 -40.30 2.15 5.00
C ALA A 680 -38.96 2.90 4.90
N LEU A 681 -37.84 2.19 4.70
CA LEU A 681 -36.53 2.81 4.43
C LEU A 681 -36.34 3.20 2.96
N PHE A 682 -37.22 2.74 2.06
CA PHE A 682 -37.19 3.07 0.63
C PHE A 682 -38.17 4.21 0.29
N PRO A 683 -37.85 5.07 -0.68
CA PRO A 683 -36.57 5.15 -1.41
C PRO A 683 -35.42 5.64 -0.51
N PRO A 684 -34.15 5.31 -0.86
CA PRO A 684 -33.00 5.85 -0.13
C PRO A 684 -32.96 7.38 -0.22
N THR A 685 -32.73 8.05 0.91
CA THR A 685 -32.77 9.52 1.01
C THR A 685 -31.39 10.18 1.06
N ASN A 686 -30.33 9.41 1.31
CA ASN A 686 -28.95 9.88 1.28
C ASN A 686 -27.99 8.70 1.10
N TYR A 687 -26.72 8.99 0.81
CA TYR A 687 -25.67 7.97 0.62
C TYR A 687 -25.38 7.14 1.87
N GLY A 688 -25.60 7.67 3.08
CA GLY A 688 -25.49 6.90 4.32
C GLY A 688 -26.51 5.76 4.36
N ARG A 689 -27.76 6.05 3.97
CA ARG A 689 -28.83 5.06 3.85
C ARG A 689 -28.57 4.05 2.72
N VAL A 690 -27.95 4.48 1.61
CA VAL A 690 -27.50 3.57 0.54
C VAL A 690 -26.51 2.53 1.09
N ARG A 691 -25.47 2.96 1.79
CA ARG A 691 -24.47 2.06 2.41
C ARG A 691 -25.11 1.10 3.39
N LEU A 692 -26.06 1.58 4.17
CA LEU A 692 -26.78 0.79 5.15
C LEU A 692 -27.64 -0.30 4.48
N LEU A 693 -28.46 0.06 3.49
CA LEU A 693 -29.34 -0.88 2.77
C LEU A 693 -28.54 -1.89 1.94
N ALA A 694 -27.39 -1.49 1.38
CA ALA A 694 -26.52 -2.40 0.62
C ALA A 694 -26.05 -3.61 1.45
N ARG A 695 -26.02 -3.50 2.79
CA ARG A 695 -25.68 -4.63 3.69
C ARG A 695 -26.67 -5.80 3.58
N LEU A 696 -27.92 -5.54 3.19
CA LEU A 696 -28.95 -6.57 2.97
C LEU A 696 -28.71 -7.38 1.69
N GLY A 697 -27.76 -6.97 0.84
CA GLY A 697 -27.47 -7.65 -0.41
C GLY A 697 -28.68 -7.70 -1.36
N PRO A 698 -28.85 -8.80 -2.12
CA PRO A 698 -29.94 -8.92 -3.09
C PRO A 698 -31.35 -8.80 -2.50
N ALA A 699 -31.55 -9.11 -1.22
CA ALA A 699 -32.85 -8.98 -0.57
C ALA A 699 -33.39 -7.54 -0.60
N ALA A 700 -32.51 -6.53 -0.54
CA ALA A 700 -32.91 -5.12 -0.66
C ALA A 700 -33.52 -4.79 -2.03
N LEU A 701 -33.14 -5.51 -3.10
CA LEU A 701 -33.63 -5.25 -4.46
C LEU A 701 -35.14 -5.49 -4.60
N THR A 702 -35.70 -6.39 -3.78
CA THR A 702 -37.14 -6.70 -3.77
C THR A 702 -38.00 -5.53 -3.27
N HIS A 703 -37.41 -4.62 -2.49
CA HIS A 703 -38.05 -3.43 -1.94
C HIS A 703 -37.82 -2.18 -2.79
N MET A 704 -37.07 -2.29 -3.89
CA MET A 704 -36.80 -1.16 -4.76
C MET A 704 -38.10 -0.64 -5.36
N PRO A 705 -38.33 0.68 -5.34
CA PRO A 705 -39.49 1.26 -5.98
C PRO A 705 -39.47 0.95 -7.49
N ASP A 706 -40.65 1.00 -8.10
CA ASP A 706 -40.77 0.99 -9.55
C ASP A 706 -40.09 2.26 -10.10
N PRO A 707 -39.08 2.13 -10.98
CA PRO A 707 -38.38 3.29 -11.52
C PRO A 707 -39.30 4.28 -12.24
N ALA A 708 -40.47 3.84 -12.75
CA ALA A 708 -41.44 4.74 -13.39
C ALA A 708 -42.11 5.71 -12.38
N HIS A 709 -42.12 5.37 -11.09
CA HIS A 709 -42.76 6.17 -10.04
C HIS A 709 -41.76 7.06 -9.26
N VAL A 710 -40.47 7.02 -9.59
CA VAL A 710 -39.43 7.85 -8.96
C VAL A 710 -39.08 9.01 -9.89
N ALA A 711 -39.52 10.23 -9.53
CA ALA A 711 -39.38 11.42 -10.36
C ALA A 711 -38.25 12.38 -9.94
N GLY A 712 -37.74 12.28 -8.71
CA GLY A 712 -36.69 13.18 -8.21
C GLY A 712 -35.30 12.75 -8.71
N PRO A 713 -34.52 13.63 -9.38
CA PRO A 713 -33.21 13.26 -9.94
C PRO A 713 -32.24 12.72 -8.87
N GLU A 714 -32.21 13.35 -7.70
CA GLU A 714 -31.40 12.90 -6.57
C GLU A 714 -31.82 11.50 -6.06
N GLN A 715 -33.12 11.19 -6.04
CA GLN A 715 -33.61 9.88 -5.61
C GLN A 715 -33.32 8.79 -6.65
N VAL A 716 -33.34 9.13 -7.94
CA VAL A 716 -32.93 8.24 -9.03
C VAL A 716 -31.45 7.90 -8.87
N ASP A 717 -30.61 8.90 -8.61
CA ASP A 717 -29.17 8.71 -8.43
C ASP A 717 -28.84 7.84 -7.21
N LEU A 718 -29.50 8.08 -6.08
CA LEU A 718 -29.35 7.26 -4.86
C LEU A 718 -29.82 5.82 -5.07
N SER A 719 -30.88 5.61 -5.85
CA SER A 719 -31.41 4.29 -6.16
C SER A 719 -30.48 3.50 -7.09
N ILE A 720 -29.95 4.14 -8.13
CA ILE A 720 -28.93 3.55 -9.01
C ILE A 720 -27.65 3.24 -8.21
N SER A 721 -27.24 4.15 -7.33
CA SER A 721 -26.10 3.95 -6.42
C SER A 721 -26.30 2.74 -5.50
N LEU A 722 -27.52 2.50 -5.01
CA LEU A 722 -27.82 1.30 -4.22
C LEU A 722 -27.74 0.01 -5.04
N ILE A 723 -28.25 0.00 -6.27
CA ILE A 723 -28.15 -1.17 -7.15
C ILE A 723 -26.68 -1.47 -7.49
N ASN A 724 -25.87 -0.44 -7.72
CA ASN A 724 -24.41 -0.55 -7.94
C ASN A 724 -23.68 -1.03 -6.68
N ALA A 725 -24.10 -0.56 -5.50
CA ALA A 725 -23.50 -0.97 -4.23
C ALA A 725 -23.80 -2.44 -3.89
N ILE A 726 -24.99 -2.93 -4.22
CA ILE A 726 -25.38 -4.35 -4.06
C ILE A 726 -24.64 -5.23 -5.08
N GLY A 727 -24.70 -4.87 -6.36
CA GLY A 727 -24.04 -5.61 -7.44
C GLY A 727 -24.49 -7.07 -7.56
N GLY A 728 -23.69 -7.88 -8.26
CA GLY A 728 -23.94 -9.31 -8.43
C GLY A 728 -24.97 -9.68 -9.50
N ALA A 729 -25.20 -10.98 -9.68
CA ALA A 729 -26.07 -11.50 -10.74
C ALA A 729 -27.54 -11.08 -10.56
N GLU A 730 -28.03 -11.07 -9.32
CA GLU A 730 -29.42 -10.74 -8.98
C GLU A 730 -29.74 -9.25 -9.19
N ALA A 731 -28.73 -8.37 -9.16
CA ALA A 731 -28.93 -6.95 -9.44
C ALA A 731 -29.03 -6.64 -10.94
N VAL A 732 -28.62 -7.54 -11.84
CA VAL A 732 -28.60 -7.29 -13.30
C VAL A 732 -30.01 -6.96 -13.86
N PRO A 733 -31.09 -7.69 -13.52
CA PRO A 733 -32.43 -7.34 -13.99
C PRO A 733 -32.91 -5.98 -13.49
N HIS A 734 -32.55 -5.61 -12.25
CA HIS A 734 -32.87 -4.31 -11.68
C HIS A 734 -32.09 -3.19 -12.37
N ALA A 735 -30.77 -3.36 -12.55
CA ALA A 735 -29.94 -2.43 -13.29
C ALA A 735 -30.48 -2.19 -14.70
N ARG A 736 -30.88 -3.26 -15.42
CA ARG A 736 -31.53 -3.15 -16.74
C ARG A 736 -32.82 -2.34 -16.68
N ARG A 737 -33.70 -2.62 -15.71
CA ARG A 737 -34.98 -1.92 -15.58
C ARG A 737 -34.79 -0.42 -15.33
N TRP A 738 -33.82 -0.07 -14.48
CA TRP A 738 -33.47 1.32 -14.15
C TRP A 738 -32.75 2.02 -15.31
N ALA A 739 -31.85 1.33 -16.02
CA ALA A 739 -31.20 1.83 -17.23
C ALA A 739 -32.20 2.21 -18.32
N LEU A 740 -33.22 1.37 -18.55
CA LEU A 740 -34.27 1.63 -19.54
C LEU A 740 -35.21 2.77 -19.14
N ALA A 741 -35.53 2.88 -17.85
CA ALA A 741 -36.43 3.92 -17.33
C ALA A 741 -35.75 5.29 -17.24
N HIS A 742 -34.45 5.33 -16.94
CA HIS A 742 -33.67 6.55 -16.72
C HIS A 742 -32.36 6.53 -17.53
N PRO A 743 -32.38 6.73 -18.87
CA PRO A 743 -31.21 6.52 -19.72
C PRO A 743 -30.00 7.42 -19.43
N VAL A 744 -30.21 8.63 -18.91
CA VAL A 744 -29.11 9.56 -18.59
C VAL A 744 -28.45 9.19 -17.24
N PRO A 745 -29.18 9.14 -16.10
CA PRO A 745 -28.61 8.63 -14.85
C PRO A 745 -28.12 7.18 -14.93
N GLY A 746 -28.79 6.36 -15.75
CA GLY A 746 -28.46 4.96 -15.99
C GLY A 746 -27.06 4.73 -16.55
N ARG A 747 -26.43 5.75 -17.16
CA ARG A 747 -25.02 5.66 -17.59
C ARG A 747 -24.06 5.37 -16.44
N MET A 748 -24.44 5.62 -15.19
CA MET A 748 -23.64 5.20 -14.02
C MET A 748 -23.40 3.68 -13.96
N PHE A 749 -24.22 2.85 -14.61
CA PHE A 749 -23.96 1.41 -14.73
C PHE A 749 -22.74 1.11 -15.62
N GLU A 750 -22.41 1.99 -16.58
CA GLU A 750 -21.23 1.85 -17.45
C GLU A 750 -19.92 1.87 -16.63
N SER A 751 -19.82 2.79 -15.67
CA SER A 751 -18.62 2.99 -14.85
C SER A 751 -18.49 1.99 -13.68
N HIS A 752 -19.50 1.16 -13.42
CA HIS A 752 -19.55 0.20 -12.30
C HIS A 752 -19.62 -1.27 -12.78
N TRP A 753 -19.12 -1.56 -13.98
CA TRP A 753 -19.16 -2.91 -14.55
C TRP A 753 -18.42 -3.96 -13.69
N ASP A 754 -17.42 -3.55 -12.89
CA ASP A 754 -16.74 -4.37 -11.89
C ASP A 754 -17.68 -4.97 -10.82
N ARG A 755 -18.85 -4.35 -10.60
CA ARG A 755 -19.83 -4.80 -9.60
C ARG A 755 -20.71 -5.95 -10.06
N TYR A 756 -20.66 -6.33 -11.34
CA TYR A 756 -21.59 -7.28 -11.94
C TYR A 756 -20.87 -8.41 -12.69
N PRO A 757 -21.50 -9.59 -12.85
CA PRO A 757 -20.99 -10.62 -13.74
C PRO A 757 -20.84 -10.08 -15.17
N ALA A 758 -19.60 -10.08 -15.66
CA ALA A 758 -19.19 -9.31 -16.84
C ALA A 758 -20.12 -9.50 -18.05
N ARG A 759 -20.36 -10.77 -18.43
CA ARG A 759 -21.18 -11.12 -19.60
C ARG A 759 -22.67 -10.84 -19.43
N ALA A 760 -23.22 -11.05 -18.23
CA ALA A 760 -24.64 -10.80 -17.96
C ALA A 760 -24.95 -9.31 -18.02
N HIS A 761 -24.09 -8.50 -17.39
CA HIS A 761 -24.21 -7.05 -17.38
C HIS A 761 -24.06 -6.45 -18.79
N ALA A 762 -23.08 -6.91 -19.57
CA ALA A 762 -22.92 -6.50 -20.96
C ALA A 762 -24.20 -6.74 -21.78
N ARG A 763 -24.69 -7.97 -21.79
CA ARG A 763 -25.87 -8.38 -22.60
C ARG A 763 -27.17 -7.70 -22.20
N GLN A 764 -27.37 -7.49 -20.90
CA GLN A 764 -28.68 -7.10 -20.38
C GLN A 764 -28.78 -5.61 -20.06
N VAL A 765 -27.67 -4.99 -19.63
CA VAL A 765 -27.66 -3.59 -19.16
C VAL A 765 -26.93 -2.71 -20.17
N LEU A 766 -25.65 -2.98 -20.43
CA LEU A 766 -24.85 -2.10 -21.30
C LEU A 766 -25.35 -2.09 -22.75
N ALA A 767 -25.85 -3.22 -23.25
CA ALA A 767 -26.46 -3.31 -24.57
C ALA A 767 -27.74 -2.45 -24.74
N THR A 768 -28.29 -1.89 -23.65
CA THR A 768 -29.43 -0.97 -23.72
C THR A 768 -29.03 0.47 -24.02
N PHE A 769 -27.73 0.81 -23.91
CA PHE A 769 -27.21 2.15 -24.16
C PHE A 769 -26.58 2.28 -25.56
N ASP A 770 -26.54 3.51 -26.06
CA ASP A 770 -25.68 3.86 -27.18
C ASP A 770 -24.25 4.13 -26.68
N LEU A 771 -23.37 3.18 -26.97
CA LEU A 771 -21.99 3.14 -26.52
C LEU A 771 -21.01 3.75 -27.54
N THR A 772 -21.50 4.34 -28.63
CA THR A 772 -20.66 4.90 -29.71
C THR A 772 -19.68 5.96 -29.20
N TYR A 773 -20.08 6.74 -28.20
CA TYR A 773 -19.25 7.78 -27.58
C TYR A 773 -18.86 7.45 -26.13
N ALA A 774 -19.25 6.28 -25.64
CA ALA A 774 -18.89 5.83 -24.29
C ALA A 774 -17.52 5.14 -24.33
N THR A 775 -16.69 5.41 -23.33
CA THR A 775 -15.42 4.69 -23.13
C THR A 775 -15.64 3.60 -22.10
N LEU A 776 -15.58 2.33 -22.53
CA LEU A 776 -15.76 1.20 -21.63
C LEU A 776 -14.43 0.79 -21.01
N ARG A 777 -14.42 0.69 -19.68
CA ARG A 777 -13.26 0.21 -18.92
C ARG A 777 -13.22 -1.31 -18.85
N ILE A 778 -12.11 -1.90 -19.27
CA ILE A 778 -11.83 -3.34 -19.31
C ILE A 778 -10.60 -3.64 -18.45
N ASP A 779 -10.80 -4.33 -17.34
CA ASP A 779 -9.76 -4.68 -16.37
C ASP A 779 -9.61 -6.20 -16.15
N THR A 780 -10.51 -7.01 -16.73
CA THR A 780 -10.46 -8.47 -16.64
C THR A 780 -10.68 -9.17 -17.99
N PRO A 781 -10.17 -10.41 -18.17
CA PRO A 781 -10.40 -11.20 -19.37
C PRO A 781 -11.89 -11.48 -19.64
N GLU A 782 -12.71 -11.60 -18.58
CA GLU A 782 -14.14 -11.86 -18.71
C GLU A 782 -14.89 -10.67 -19.31
N LYS A 783 -14.52 -9.43 -18.93
CA LYS A 783 -15.05 -8.21 -19.55
C LYS A 783 -14.61 -8.09 -21.01
N LEU A 784 -13.34 -8.40 -21.29
CA LEU A 784 -12.81 -8.44 -22.65
C LEU A 784 -13.59 -9.43 -23.53
N ALA A 785 -13.87 -10.63 -23.04
CA ALA A 785 -14.67 -11.64 -23.73
C ALA A 785 -16.16 -11.26 -23.87
N ALA A 786 -16.67 -10.41 -22.98
CA ALA A 786 -18.04 -9.90 -23.02
C ALA A 786 -18.25 -8.79 -24.07
N LEU A 787 -17.19 -8.19 -24.60
CA LEU A 787 -17.28 -7.18 -25.68
C LEU A 787 -18.03 -7.69 -26.91
N ARG A 788 -18.00 -8.99 -27.20
CA ARG A 788 -18.76 -9.60 -28.31
C ARG A 788 -20.27 -9.31 -28.24
N ASP A 789 -20.78 -9.05 -27.04
CA ASP A 789 -22.18 -8.76 -26.79
C ASP A 789 -22.50 -7.25 -26.89
N LEU A 790 -21.50 -6.41 -27.16
CA LEU A 790 -21.60 -4.94 -27.22
C LEU A 790 -21.10 -4.41 -28.58
N PRO A 791 -21.83 -4.62 -29.68
CA PRO A 791 -21.39 -4.27 -31.03
C PRO A 791 -21.24 -2.75 -31.27
N SER A 792 -21.97 -1.91 -30.52
CA SER A 792 -21.94 -0.44 -30.61
C SER A 792 -20.73 0.19 -29.91
N ALA A 793 -20.01 -0.54 -29.07
CA ALA A 793 -18.83 -0.01 -28.40
C ALA A 793 -17.67 0.16 -29.39
N THR A 794 -17.13 1.38 -29.47
CA THR A 794 -15.99 1.72 -30.34
C THR A 794 -14.80 2.31 -29.58
N ASN A 795 -14.99 2.69 -28.30
CA ASN A 795 -13.95 3.26 -27.45
C ASN A 795 -13.72 2.39 -26.21
N LEU A 796 -12.45 2.01 -25.96
CA LEU A 796 -12.08 1.17 -24.82
C LEU A 796 -10.95 1.80 -24.01
N GLU A 797 -11.04 1.65 -22.70
CA GLU A 797 -9.93 1.84 -21.77
C GLU A 797 -9.59 0.48 -21.15
N ILE A 798 -8.36 0.01 -21.34
CA ILE A 798 -7.91 -1.33 -20.98
C ILE A 798 -6.84 -1.20 -19.90
N VAL A 799 -7.07 -1.79 -18.73
CA VAL A 799 -6.20 -1.64 -17.56
C VAL A 799 -5.77 -2.99 -17.00
N GLY A 800 -4.53 -3.09 -16.52
CA GLY A 800 -4.02 -4.29 -15.85
C GLY A 800 -3.33 -5.28 -16.78
N SER A 801 -3.23 -6.55 -16.40
CA SER A 801 -2.28 -7.53 -16.98
C SER A 801 -2.82 -8.39 -18.14
N LEU A 802 -3.53 -7.80 -19.09
CA LEU A 802 -4.05 -8.54 -20.26
C LEU A 802 -2.95 -8.78 -21.30
N THR A 803 -2.83 -10.03 -21.77
CA THR A 803 -1.79 -10.44 -22.72
C THR A 803 -2.10 -9.98 -24.16
N VAL A 804 -1.06 -9.86 -24.98
CA VAL A 804 -1.20 -9.54 -26.42
C VAL A 804 -2.11 -10.53 -27.15
N ALA A 805 -2.07 -11.83 -26.79
CA ALA A 805 -2.88 -12.86 -27.43
C ALA A 805 -4.38 -12.68 -27.13
N GLU A 806 -4.73 -12.38 -25.88
CA GLU A 806 -6.11 -12.11 -25.46
C GLU A 806 -6.66 -10.85 -26.13
N LEU A 807 -5.85 -9.78 -26.14
CA LEU A 807 -6.21 -8.51 -26.78
C LEU A 807 -6.42 -8.66 -28.28
N HIS A 808 -5.50 -9.33 -28.97
CA HIS A 808 -5.64 -9.61 -30.39
C HIS A 808 -6.95 -10.39 -30.66
N ALA A 809 -7.19 -11.48 -29.93
CA ALA A 809 -8.37 -12.31 -30.13
C ALA A 809 -9.69 -11.52 -29.94
N ALA A 810 -9.74 -10.60 -28.98
CA ALA A 810 -10.93 -9.84 -28.67
C ALA A 810 -11.15 -8.59 -29.54
N LEU A 811 -10.07 -7.94 -29.98
CA LEU A 811 -10.15 -6.68 -30.73
C LEU A 811 -10.25 -6.90 -32.24
N ARG A 812 -9.88 -8.07 -32.75
CA ARG A 812 -9.87 -8.38 -34.17
C ARG A 812 -11.25 -8.25 -34.82
N GLY A 813 -11.29 -7.64 -36.00
CA GLY A 813 -12.47 -7.61 -36.87
C GLY A 813 -13.56 -6.63 -36.43
N ARG A 814 -13.25 -5.68 -35.55
CA ARG A 814 -14.20 -4.67 -35.06
C ARG A 814 -13.73 -3.22 -35.28
N PRO A 815 -14.67 -2.29 -35.52
CA PRO A 815 -14.39 -0.89 -35.79
C PRO A 815 -14.04 -0.09 -34.51
N TRP A 816 -12.81 -0.21 -34.00
CA TRP A 816 -12.37 0.56 -32.84
C TRP A 816 -11.90 1.96 -33.24
N THR A 817 -12.49 3.00 -32.64
CA THR A 817 -12.14 4.41 -32.90
C THR A 817 -11.12 4.95 -31.91
N ALA A 818 -11.21 4.51 -30.64
CA ALA A 818 -10.27 4.91 -29.59
C ALA A 818 -9.87 3.73 -28.71
N LEU A 819 -8.58 3.55 -28.49
CA LEU A 819 -8.05 2.53 -27.58
C LEU A 819 -7.09 3.20 -26.59
N ALA A 820 -7.32 2.98 -25.30
CA ALA A 820 -6.39 3.37 -24.25
C ALA A 820 -5.91 2.13 -23.50
N PHE A 821 -4.61 2.01 -23.30
CA PHE A 821 -3.99 0.97 -22.47
C PHE A 821 -3.28 1.63 -21.29
N GLN A 822 -3.56 1.19 -20.08
CA GLN A 822 -2.98 1.72 -18.85
C GLN A 822 -2.45 0.60 -17.96
N GLN A 823 -1.28 0.79 -17.36
CA GLN A 823 -0.72 -0.11 -16.34
C GLN A 823 -0.71 -1.59 -16.78
N ASN A 824 -0.37 -1.85 -18.05
CA ASN A 824 -0.34 -3.21 -18.60
C ASN A 824 1.09 -3.66 -18.88
N PRO A 825 1.75 -4.36 -17.94
CA PRO A 825 3.10 -4.89 -18.14
C PRO A 825 3.13 -6.06 -19.13
N CYS A 826 1.99 -6.73 -19.37
CA CYS A 826 1.88 -7.88 -20.26
C CYS A 826 1.69 -7.49 -21.74
N LEU A 827 1.45 -6.20 -22.02
CA LEU A 827 1.42 -5.65 -23.37
C LEU A 827 2.86 -5.50 -23.89
N THR A 828 3.37 -6.52 -24.58
CA THR A 828 4.76 -6.55 -25.06
C THR A 828 4.94 -6.07 -26.50
N GLY A 829 3.86 -5.89 -27.26
CA GLY A 829 3.90 -5.43 -28.66
C GLY A 829 2.55 -4.92 -29.17
N LEU A 830 2.59 -4.09 -30.21
CA LEU A 830 1.43 -3.36 -30.76
C LEU A 830 1.02 -3.82 -32.17
N SER A 831 1.66 -4.85 -32.73
CA SER A 831 1.43 -5.30 -34.11
C SER A 831 0.01 -5.76 -34.39
N PHE A 832 -0.71 -6.25 -33.37
CA PHE A 832 -2.12 -6.67 -33.50
C PHE A 832 -3.07 -5.50 -33.81
N LEU A 833 -2.67 -4.25 -33.57
CA LEU A 833 -3.46 -3.07 -33.94
C LEU A 833 -3.62 -2.90 -35.46
N ALA A 834 -2.80 -3.60 -36.26
CA ALA A 834 -2.96 -3.62 -37.71
C ALA A 834 -4.35 -4.09 -38.14
N ASP A 835 -4.99 -4.97 -37.37
CA ASP A 835 -6.34 -5.49 -37.65
C ASP A 835 -7.45 -4.43 -37.48
N CYS A 836 -7.16 -3.30 -36.81
CA CYS A 836 -8.09 -2.17 -36.65
C CYS A 836 -7.56 -0.85 -37.27
N ALA A 837 -6.56 -0.93 -38.14
CA ALA A 837 -5.80 0.21 -38.65
C ALA A 837 -6.61 1.28 -39.40
N GLU A 838 -7.66 0.88 -40.11
CA GLU A 838 -8.45 1.78 -40.97
C GLU A 838 -9.37 2.75 -40.20
N GLN A 839 -9.61 2.50 -38.91
CA GLN A 839 -10.61 3.26 -38.13
C GLN A 839 -10.10 3.79 -36.80
N LEU A 840 -8.96 3.29 -36.32
CA LEU A 840 -8.37 3.73 -35.06
C LEU A 840 -7.82 5.16 -35.21
N LYS A 841 -8.50 6.11 -34.56
CA LYS A 841 -8.16 7.55 -34.58
C LYS A 841 -7.37 7.98 -33.36
N HIS A 842 -7.69 7.42 -32.19
CA HIS A 842 -7.08 7.81 -30.93
C HIS A 842 -6.42 6.60 -30.26
N LEU A 843 -5.15 6.74 -29.87
CA LEU A 843 -4.44 5.71 -29.11
C LEU A 843 -3.76 6.34 -27.89
N SER A 844 -4.00 5.76 -26.71
CA SER A 844 -3.32 6.16 -25.48
C SER A 844 -2.56 4.97 -24.87
N LEU A 845 -1.30 5.17 -24.47
CA LEU A 845 -0.48 4.19 -23.77
C LEU A 845 0.12 4.83 -22.51
N SER A 846 -0.23 4.33 -21.33
CA SER A 846 0.31 4.80 -20.04
C SER A 846 0.85 3.63 -19.22
N ASP A 847 2.06 3.76 -18.67
CA ASP A 847 2.68 2.77 -17.77
C ASP A 847 2.65 1.30 -18.27
N CYS A 848 2.75 1.10 -19.57
CA CYS A 848 2.80 -0.22 -20.21
C CYS A 848 4.25 -0.69 -20.38
N SER A 849 4.94 -1.03 -19.28
CA SER A 849 6.39 -1.32 -19.26
C SER A 849 6.89 -2.39 -20.25
N GLY A 850 6.00 -3.28 -20.72
CA GLY A 850 6.29 -4.28 -21.74
C GLY A 850 6.49 -3.72 -23.16
N VAL A 851 5.87 -2.57 -23.49
CA VAL A 851 5.96 -1.97 -24.83
C VAL A 851 7.30 -1.27 -24.97
N ARG A 852 8.15 -1.78 -25.87
CA ARG A 852 9.46 -1.18 -26.20
C ARG A 852 9.56 -0.68 -27.64
N ASP A 853 8.69 -1.15 -28.52
CA ASP A 853 8.67 -0.82 -29.93
C ASP A 853 7.33 -0.16 -30.32
N LEU A 854 7.42 1.06 -30.84
CA LEU A 854 6.28 1.84 -31.36
C LEU A 854 6.20 1.78 -32.89
N GLY A 855 7.11 1.09 -33.58
CA GLY A 855 7.14 0.95 -35.03
C GLY A 855 5.81 0.55 -35.68
N PRO A 856 4.99 -0.35 -35.08
CA PRO A 856 3.68 -0.68 -35.62
C PRO A 856 2.71 0.49 -35.77
N LEU A 857 2.89 1.59 -35.02
CA LEU A 857 2.01 2.76 -35.08
C LEU A 857 2.14 3.53 -36.40
N ALA A 858 3.31 3.50 -37.03
CA ALA A 858 3.52 4.11 -38.35
C ALA A 858 2.66 3.45 -39.45
N GLY A 859 2.22 2.20 -39.22
CA GLY A 859 1.35 1.45 -40.13
C GLY A 859 -0.14 1.77 -40.00
N LEU A 860 -0.55 2.69 -39.11
CA LEU A 860 -1.96 3.03 -38.85
C LEU A 860 -2.38 4.29 -39.64
N PRO A 861 -3.12 4.16 -40.76
CA PRO A 861 -3.41 5.25 -41.69
C PRO A 861 -4.48 6.24 -41.21
N ALA A 862 -5.28 5.87 -40.21
CA ALA A 862 -6.37 6.70 -39.66
C ALA A 862 -6.02 7.35 -38.31
N LEU A 863 -4.82 7.11 -37.78
CA LEU A 863 -4.40 7.58 -36.46
C LEU A 863 -4.17 9.09 -36.47
N GLU A 864 -5.02 9.83 -35.74
CA GLU A 864 -5.05 11.29 -35.65
C GLU A 864 -4.42 11.78 -34.34
N GLU A 865 -4.60 11.04 -33.24
CA GLU A 865 -4.12 11.42 -31.91
C GLU A 865 -3.43 10.28 -31.19
N VAL A 866 -2.27 10.59 -30.59
CA VAL A 866 -1.49 9.65 -29.78
C VAL A 866 -1.12 10.27 -28.44
N GLU A 867 -1.40 9.56 -27.36
CA GLU A 867 -1.00 9.91 -26.00
C GLU A 867 -0.06 8.84 -25.43
N LEU A 868 1.13 9.25 -24.99
CA LEU A 868 2.15 8.35 -24.46
C LEU A 868 2.64 8.87 -23.12
N SER A 869 2.39 8.12 -22.04
CA SER A 869 2.93 8.40 -20.71
C SER A 869 3.76 7.22 -20.21
N MET A 870 5.04 7.18 -20.60
CA MET A 870 5.86 5.96 -20.54
C MET A 870 7.31 6.31 -20.20
N SER A 871 7.70 6.13 -18.93
CA SER A 871 8.99 6.61 -18.42
C SER A 871 10.21 5.82 -18.90
N HIS A 872 10.02 4.58 -19.33
CA HIS A 872 11.11 3.72 -19.83
C HIS A 872 11.43 3.92 -21.32
N LEU A 873 10.61 4.65 -22.07
CA LEU A 873 10.82 4.85 -23.50
C LEU A 873 11.86 5.96 -23.76
N SER A 874 12.81 5.67 -24.66
CA SER A 874 13.76 6.68 -25.14
C SER A 874 13.13 7.57 -26.21
N GLY A 875 13.62 8.80 -26.36
CA GLY A 875 13.15 9.72 -27.41
C GLY A 875 13.25 9.15 -28.82
N ALA A 876 14.23 8.28 -29.09
CA ALA A 876 14.37 7.61 -30.39
C ALA A 876 13.21 6.66 -30.72
N ALA A 877 12.56 6.06 -29.72
CA ALA A 877 11.41 5.17 -29.93
C ALA A 877 10.20 5.90 -30.52
N LEU A 878 10.10 7.22 -30.33
CA LEU A 878 9.03 8.06 -30.89
C LEU A 878 9.10 8.20 -32.41
N THR A 879 10.19 7.77 -33.05
CA THR A 879 10.23 7.68 -34.53
C THR A 879 9.12 6.77 -35.06
N GLY A 880 8.73 5.76 -34.29
CA GLY A 880 7.62 4.86 -34.63
C GLY A 880 6.24 5.54 -34.64
N THR A 881 6.07 6.72 -34.04
CA THR A 881 4.80 7.47 -34.06
C THR A 881 4.66 8.41 -35.25
N ALA A 882 5.63 8.44 -36.17
CA ALA A 882 5.59 9.27 -37.38
C ALA A 882 4.58 8.76 -38.44
N SER A 883 3.30 8.63 -38.05
CA SER A 883 2.20 8.33 -38.97
C SER A 883 1.89 9.56 -39.83
N ARG A 884 1.46 9.32 -41.08
CA ARG A 884 1.21 10.37 -42.09
C ARG A 884 0.01 11.27 -41.78
N LYS A 885 -0.86 10.90 -40.82
CA LYS A 885 -2.05 11.67 -40.43
C LYS A 885 -2.08 12.07 -38.96
N LEU A 886 -0.96 11.92 -38.24
CA LEU A 886 -0.94 12.29 -36.83
C LEU A 886 -1.02 13.82 -36.69
N LEU A 887 -2.11 14.30 -36.10
CA LEU A 887 -2.39 15.73 -35.88
C LEU A 887 -2.03 16.17 -34.46
N SER A 888 -2.21 15.29 -33.47
CA SER A 888 -1.99 15.57 -32.05
C SER A 888 -1.12 14.52 -31.38
N LEU A 889 -0.11 14.97 -30.64
CA LEU A 889 0.79 14.11 -29.87
C LEU A 889 0.89 14.66 -28.44
N ARG A 890 0.50 13.84 -27.46
CA ARG A 890 0.69 14.12 -26.04
C ARG A 890 1.75 13.18 -25.46
N LEU A 891 2.76 13.76 -24.82
CA LEU A 891 3.90 13.03 -24.27
C LEU A 891 4.00 13.30 -22.77
N GLY A 892 4.07 12.26 -21.96
CA GLY A 892 4.23 12.32 -20.52
C GLY A 892 5.30 11.37 -20.00
N GLY A 893 5.92 11.74 -18.89
CA GLY A 893 6.88 10.89 -18.17
C GLY A 893 8.18 10.55 -18.89
N LEU A 894 8.47 11.07 -20.08
CA LEU A 894 9.73 10.80 -20.80
C LEU A 894 10.95 11.40 -20.07
N ALA A 895 12.12 10.80 -20.26
CA ALA A 895 13.41 11.27 -19.72
C ALA A 895 14.13 12.30 -20.62
N ALA A 896 13.41 12.99 -21.51
CA ALA A 896 14.02 13.95 -22.44
C ALA A 896 14.17 15.32 -21.77
N GLU A 897 15.38 15.87 -21.77
CA GLU A 897 15.66 17.19 -21.18
C GLU A 897 15.55 18.31 -22.22
N ARG A 898 15.68 17.98 -23.51
CA ARG A 898 15.61 18.94 -24.62
C ARG A 898 14.64 18.49 -25.70
N LEU A 899 13.90 19.44 -26.27
CA LEU A 899 12.99 19.15 -27.37
C LEU A 899 13.72 18.62 -28.61
N SER A 900 14.96 19.07 -28.88
CA SER A 900 15.78 18.55 -29.97
C SER A 900 16.11 17.06 -29.90
N GLN A 901 15.95 16.43 -28.73
CA GLN A 901 16.15 14.99 -28.53
C GLN A 901 14.93 14.18 -29.00
N LEU A 902 13.79 14.84 -29.21
CA LEU A 902 12.59 14.22 -29.74
C LEU A 902 12.63 14.30 -31.29
N PRO A 903 12.27 13.22 -31.99
CA PRO A 903 12.16 13.25 -33.45
C PRO A 903 11.04 14.22 -33.85
N ALA A 904 11.29 15.03 -34.88
CA ALA A 904 10.32 15.99 -35.36
C ALA A 904 9.22 15.33 -36.21
N HIS A 905 7.96 15.70 -35.97
CA HIS A 905 6.81 15.26 -36.76
C HIS A 905 6.32 16.43 -37.63
N PRO A 906 6.58 16.42 -38.96
CA PRO A 906 6.33 17.58 -39.81
C PRO A 906 4.83 17.88 -40.02
N GLU A 907 3.98 16.86 -39.91
CA GLU A 907 2.53 16.94 -40.12
C GLU A 907 1.74 17.26 -38.84
N LEU A 908 2.41 17.31 -37.68
CA LEU A 908 1.76 17.51 -36.39
C LEU A 908 1.28 18.95 -36.21
N GLU A 909 0.02 19.13 -35.81
CA GLU A 909 -0.59 20.44 -35.56
C GLU A 909 -0.55 20.83 -34.08
N SER A 910 -0.60 19.85 -33.18
CA SER A 910 -0.63 20.05 -31.73
C SER A 910 0.33 19.12 -31.00
N LEU A 911 1.22 19.70 -30.18
CA LEU A 911 2.16 18.97 -29.32
C LEU A 911 1.93 19.37 -27.87
N ALA A 912 1.65 18.39 -27.01
CA ALA A 912 1.53 18.57 -25.57
C ALA A 912 2.58 17.74 -24.82
N ILE A 913 3.31 18.37 -23.90
CA ILE A 913 4.35 17.72 -23.12
C ILE A 913 4.09 17.91 -21.63
N ASP A 914 3.73 16.81 -20.96
CA ASP A 914 3.40 16.71 -19.55
C ASP A 914 4.44 15.85 -18.81
N GLN A 915 5.62 16.43 -18.54
CA GLN A 915 6.70 15.75 -17.84
C GLN A 915 6.93 16.36 -16.45
N GLN A 916 7.39 15.52 -15.52
CA GLN A 916 7.81 15.98 -14.19
C GLN A 916 9.16 16.70 -14.24
N VAL A 917 10.04 16.28 -15.16
CA VAL A 917 11.33 16.94 -15.43
C VAL A 917 11.08 18.16 -16.32
N ALA A 918 11.76 19.26 -16.00
CA ALA A 918 11.64 20.49 -16.78
C ALA A 918 12.30 20.31 -18.16
N LEU A 919 11.54 20.56 -19.22
CA LEU A 919 12.00 20.44 -20.61
C LEU A 919 12.54 21.79 -21.11
N GLU A 920 13.71 21.78 -21.73
CA GLU A 920 14.21 22.91 -22.51
C GLU A 920 13.72 22.82 -23.96
N VAL A 921 12.95 23.82 -24.39
CA VAL A 921 12.55 23.99 -25.80
C VAL A 921 13.62 24.80 -26.51
N ASP A 922 14.65 24.11 -27.01
CA ASP A 922 15.84 24.71 -27.63
C ASP A 922 15.68 24.94 -29.15
N SER A 923 14.89 24.10 -29.83
CA SER A 923 14.60 24.23 -31.26
C SER A 923 13.25 23.61 -31.63
N LEU A 924 12.49 24.33 -32.46
CA LEU A 924 11.26 23.84 -33.11
C LEU A 924 11.46 23.53 -34.60
N ARG A 925 12.72 23.40 -35.04
CA ARG A 925 13.05 23.03 -36.44
C ARG A 925 12.56 21.63 -36.75
N GLY A 926 11.88 21.47 -37.88
CA GLY A 926 11.30 20.19 -38.34
C GLY A 926 9.81 20.03 -38.03
N TRP A 927 9.23 20.83 -37.13
CA TRP A 927 7.81 20.82 -36.76
C TRP A 927 6.98 21.75 -37.65
N THR A 928 6.95 21.48 -38.96
CA THR A 928 6.51 22.46 -39.99
C THR A 928 5.05 22.89 -39.92
N LYS A 929 4.14 22.03 -39.44
CA LYS A 929 2.70 22.34 -39.30
C LYS A 929 2.25 22.61 -37.86
N LEU A 930 3.19 22.74 -36.92
CA LEU A 930 2.85 22.89 -35.51
C LEU A 930 2.23 24.27 -35.24
N HIS A 931 0.97 24.28 -34.80
CA HIS A 931 0.20 25.48 -34.48
C HIS A 931 -0.03 25.66 -32.98
N ARG A 932 -0.13 24.55 -32.23
CA ARG A 932 -0.34 24.53 -30.79
C ARG A 932 0.79 23.81 -30.07
N LEU A 933 1.38 24.48 -29.08
CA LEU A 933 2.39 23.89 -28.19
C LEU A 933 1.93 24.03 -26.74
N GLU A 934 1.93 22.92 -26.00
CA GLU A 934 1.64 22.88 -24.57
C GLU A 934 2.83 22.26 -23.83
N VAL A 935 3.34 22.96 -22.82
CA VAL A 935 4.47 22.48 -22.00
C VAL A 935 4.15 22.71 -20.52
N ARG A 936 4.08 21.62 -19.75
CA ARG A 936 3.70 21.69 -18.33
C ARG A 936 4.85 22.09 -17.40
N ALA A 937 6.07 21.66 -17.71
CA ALA A 937 7.27 21.95 -16.93
C ALA A 937 8.37 22.44 -17.87
N LEU A 938 8.71 23.72 -17.79
CA LEU A 938 9.69 24.37 -18.66
C LEU A 938 10.99 24.64 -17.92
N ALA A 939 12.13 24.33 -18.53
CA ALA A 939 13.45 24.61 -17.94
C ALA A 939 13.86 26.09 -18.13
N SER A 940 13.47 26.69 -19.26
CA SER A 940 13.84 28.07 -19.62
C SER A 940 12.79 28.71 -20.53
N VAL A 941 12.13 29.76 -20.03
CA VAL A 941 11.21 30.61 -20.82
C VAL A 941 11.97 31.30 -21.97
N ARG A 942 13.19 31.75 -21.72
CA ARG A 942 14.04 32.40 -22.72
C ARG A 942 14.30 31.50 -23.93
N SER A 943 14.67 30.25 -23.70
CA SER A 943 14.95 29.28 -24.78
C SER A 943 13.70 29.04 -25.61
N LEU A 944 12.54 28.86 -24.96
CA LEU A 944 11.24 28.71 -25.63
C LEU A 944 10.88 29.94 -26.49
N LEU A 945 10.97 31.16 -25.94
CA LEU A 945 10.63 32.37 -26.69
C LEU A 945 11.60 32.57 -27.87
N ALA A 946 12.88 32.25 -27.71
CA ALA A 946 13.85 32.30 -28.81
C ALA A 946 13.52 31.30 -29.92
N ALA A 947 13.05 30.09 -29.58
CA ALA A 947 12.59 29.11 -30.55
C ALA A 947 11.32 29.58 -31.27
N LEU A 948 10.32 30.10 -30.54
CA LEU A 948 9.06 30.60 -31.09
C LEU A 948 9.27 31.77 -32.07
N ARG A 949 10.21 32.68 -31.80
CA ARG A 949 10.57 33.77 -32.74
C ARG A 949 11.10 33.26 -34.08
N GLN A 950 11.69 32.07 -34.10
CA GLN A 950 12.20 31.44 -35.33
C GLN A 950 11.12 30.59 -36.03
N THR A 951 9.97 30.36 -35.41
CA THR A 951 8.90 29.50 -35.92
C THR A 951 7.53 30.21 -35.87
N PRO A 952 7.22 31.07 -36.86
CA PRO A 952 6.00 31.88 -36.83
C PRO A 952 4.71 31.08 -37.02
N GLN A 953 4.77 29.78 -37.35
CA GLN A 953 3.59 28.94 -37.50
C GLN A 953 2.91 28.57 -36.17
N VAL A 954 3.61 28.66 -35.02
CA VAL A 954 3.04 28.39 -33.70
C VAL A 954 2.25 29.63 -33.26
N THR A 955 0.93 29.49 -33.21
CA THR A 955 -0.01 30.59 -32.91
C THR A 955 -0.64 30.47 -31.53
N ARG A 956 -0.64 29.28 -30.92
CA ARG A 956 -1.18 29.05 -29.58
C ARG A 956 -0.16 28.36 -28.67
N LEU A 957 0.04 28.93 -27.48
CA LEU A 957 0.95 28.41 -26.47
C LEU A 957 0.19 28.17 -25.16
N ALA A 958 0.39 27.02 -24.54
CA ALA A 958 -0.09 26.73 -23.19
C ALA A 958 1.10 26.42 -22.27
N LEU A 959 1.19 27.14 -21.15
CA LEU A 959 2.24 26.99 -20.16
C LEU A 959 1.63 26.69 -18.80
N ALA A 960 2.00 25.54 -18.22
CA ALA A 960 1.67 25.27 -16.83
C ALA A 960 2.82 25.70 -15.92
N ARG A 961 2.49 26.13 -14.68
CA ARG A 961 3.46 26.53 -13.65
C ARG A 961 4.35 27.73 -14.03
N SER A 962 3.93 28.58 -14.96
CA SER A 962 4.67 29.79 -15.34
C SER A 962 4.38 30.96 -14.40
N SER A 963 5.41 31.74 -14.05
CA SER A 963 5.25 33.08 -13.47
C SER A 963 5.39 34.14 -14.56
N ALA A 964 4.48 35.12 -14.62
CA ALA A 964 4.57 36.23 -15.57
C ALA A 964 5.84 37.09 -15.35
N THR A 965 6.48 37.01 -14.18
CA THR A 965 7.77 37.67 -13.90
C THR A 965 8.93 37.10 -14.73
N GLU A 966 8.83 35.85 -15.21
CA GLU A 966 9.85 35.21 -16.07
C GLU A 966 9.87 35.80 -17.49
N LEU A 967 8.87 36.63 -17.84
CA LEU A 967 8.78 37.35 -19.11
C LEU A 967 9.45 38.74 -19.06
N ALA A 968 10.03 39.12 -17.92
CA ALA A 968 10.79 40.35 -17.78
C ALA A 968 12.01 40.33 -18.72
N ASP A 969 12.31 41.49 -19.32
CA ASP A 969 13.38 41.70 -20.30
C ASP A 969 13.43 40.80 -21.57
N GLU A 970 12.34 40.12 -21.91
CA GLU A 970 12.27 39.29 -23.13
C GLU A 970 11.78 40.04 -24.37
N GLN A 971 12.26 39.64 -25.55
CA GLN A 971 11.88 40.26 -26.84
C GLN A 971 10.49 39.79 -27.33
N PRO A 972 9.74 40.62 -28.08
CA PRO A 972 8.40 40.28 -28.55
C PRO A 972 8.33 39.03 -29.44
N VAL A 973 7.25 38.26 -29.30
CA VAL A 973 6.88 37.10 -30.12
C VAL A 973 5.56 37.41 -30.83
N PRO A 974 5.59 38.03 -32.02
CA PRO A 974 4.40 38.54 -32.69
C PRO A 974 3.54 37.45 -33.37
N SER A 975 3.99 36.20 -33.41
CA SER A 975 3.26 35.08 -34.02
C SER A 975 2.15 34.50 -33.14
N LEU A 976 2.21 34.74 -31.82
CA LEU A 976 1.26 34.16 -30.87
C LEU A 976 -0.04 34.97 -30.79
N SER A 977 -1.15 34.32 -31.14
CA SER A 977 -2.50 34.85 -31.05
C SER A 977 -3.29 34.30 -29.87
N GLY A 978 -2.89 33.16 -29.29
CA GLY A 978 -3.54 32.53 -28.15
C GLY A 978 -2.54 32.11 -27.07
N LEU A 979 -2.83 32.41 -25.81
CA LEU A 979 -1.98 32.07 -24.67
C LEU A 979 -2.82 31.51 -23.53
N ASP A 980 -2.51 30.30 -23.06
CA ASP A 980 -3.15 29.67 -21.91
C ASP A 980 -2.12 29.56 -20.77
N LEU A 981 -2.33 30.25 -19.64
CA LEU A 981 -1.41 30.26 -18.48
C LEU A 981 -2.06 29.61 -17.27
N PHE A 982 -1.39 28.64 -16.66
CA PHE A 982 -1.77 28.08 -15.36
C PHE A 982 -0.84 28.64 -14.28
N LEU A 983 -1.38 29.55 -13.46
CA LEU A 983 -0.60 30.34 -12.51
C LEU A 983 -0.18 29.50 -11.28
N LYS A 984 1.02 29.78 -10.75
CA LYS A 984 1.58 29.10 -9.58
C LYS A 984 1.57 29.94 -8.29
N THR A 985 1.56 31.27 -8.40
CA THR A 985 1.77 32.21 -7.29
C THR A 985 1.01 33.52 -7.51
N ASP A 986 0.83 34.29 -6.43
CA ASP A 986 0.09 35.56 -6.38
C ASP A 986 0.80 36.74 -7.08
N ALA A 987 2.11 36.63 -7.36
CA ALA A 987 2.91 37.70 -7.94
C ALA A 987 2.81 37.71 -9.47
N LEU A 988 1.99 38.63 -9.99
CA LEU A 988 1.71 38.76 -11.42
C LEU A 988 2.38 40.03 -11.98
N GLY A 989 3.41 39.87 -12.81
CA GLY A 989 3.92 40.90 -13.72
C GLY A 989 3.10 40.99 -15.00
N MET A 990 1.79 41.27 -14.89
CA MET A 990 0.85 41.23 -16.03
C MET A 990 1.14 42.29 -17.08
N GLU A 991 1.86 43.36 -16.72
CA GLU A 991 2.38 44.36 -17.64
C GLU A 991 3.36 43.81 -18.69
N GLN A 992 3.95 42.64 -18.46
CA GLN A 992 4.89 42.02 -19.39
C GLN A 992 4.17 41.32 -20.56
N ILE A 993 2.92 40.87 -20.38
CA ILE A 993 2.19 40.09 -21.39
C ILE A 993 1.96 40.90 -22.68
N PRO A 994 1.43 42.14 -22.65
CA PRO A 994 1.28 42.96 -23.86
C PRO A 994 2.61 43.29 -24.56
N ARG A 995 3.69 43.39 -23.79
CA ARG A 995 5.03 43.71 -24.31
C ARG A 995 5.63 42.52 -25.06
N VAL A 996 5.50 41.32 -24.51
CA VAL A 996 6.08 40.10 -25.09
C VAL A 996 5.17 39.48 -26.15
N PHE A 997 3.84 39.59 -26.04
CA PHE A 997 2.88 39.00 -26.97
C PHE A 997 1.93 40.07 -27.57
N PRO A 998 2.43 40.95 -28.46
CA PRO A 998 1.67 42.10 -28.93
C PRO A 998 0.50 41.76 -29.87
N ALA A 999 0.45 40.54 -30.42
CA ALA A 999 -0.56 40.10 -31.39
C ALA A 999 -1.65 39.19 -30.75
N LEU A 1000 -1.72 39.15 -29.42
CA LEU A 1000 -2.61 38.25 -28.68
C LEU A 1000 -4.09 38.60 -28.91
N ARG A 1001 -4.90 37.60 -29.21
CA ARG A 1001 -6.37 37.70 -29.38
C ARG A 1001 -7.13 36.95 -28.31
N GLN A 1002 -6.56 35.90 -27.73
CA GLN A 1002 -7.16 35.08 -26.67
C GLN A 1002 -6.15 34.84 -25.56
N LEU A 1003 -6.54 35.11 -24.32
CA LEU A 1003 -5.77 34.82 -23.11
C LEU A 1003 -6.63 34.02 -22.14
N THR A 1004 -6.22 32.82 -21.79
CA THR A 1004 -6.85 32.02 -20.73
C THR A 1004 -5.95 32.01 -19.49
N LEU A 1005 -6.51 32.36 -18.34
CA LEU A 1005 -5.81 32.32 -17.05
C LEU A 1005 -6.50 31.31 -16.15
N THR A 1006 -5.80 30.27 -15.74
CA THR A 1006 -6.29 29.32 -14.74
C THR A 1006 -5.59 29.56 -13.43
N THR A 1007 -6.33 29.82 -12.35
CA THR A 1007 -5.76 30.18 -11.06
C THR A 1007 -5.97 29.11 -10.00
N PRO A 1008 -4.96 28.89 -9.15
CA PRO A 1008 -5.11 27.97 -8.03
C PRO A 1008 -6.01 28.58 -6.96
N ARG A 1009 -6.60 27.71 -6.13
CA ARG A 1009 -7.64 28.10 -5.14
C ARG A 1009 -7.19 29.13 -4.09
N HIS A 1010 -5.88 29.30 -3.88
CA HIS A 1010 -5.31 30.24 -2.91
C HIS A 1010 -5.12 31.66 -3.48
N VAL A 1011 -5.32 31.86 -4.79
CA VAL A 1011 -5.26 33.20 -5.40
C VAL A 1011 -6.61 33.86 -5.24
N ASP A 1012 -6.68 34.91 -4.44
CA ASP A 1012 -7.93 35.60 -4.11
C ASP A 1012 -8.30 36.69 -5.14
N ARG A 1013 -7.32 37.28 -5.83
CA ARG A 1013 -7.53 38.42 -6.75
C ARG A 1013 -6.55 38.44 -7.92
N ILE A 1014 -7.01 38.88 -9.09
CA ILE A 1014 -6.20 39.07 -10.31
C ILE A 1014 -6.56 40.40 -10.96
N ASP A 1015 -5.57 41.25 -11.22
CA ASP A 1015 -5.75 42.49 -12.01
C ASP A 1015 -5.43 42.24 -13.48
N ILE A 1016 -6.43 42.39 -14.34
CA ILE A 1016 -6.30 42.23 -15.81
C ILE A 1016 -6.17 43.57 -16.54
N SER A 1017 -6.18 44.70 -15.82
CA SER A 1017 -6.07 46.05 -16.41
C SER A 1017 -4.90 46.22 -17.37
N PRO A 1018 -3.68 45.68 -17.13
CA PRO A 1018 -2.56 45.79 -18.05
C PRO A 1018 -2.81 45.15 -19.43
N ILE A 1019 -3.67 44.13 -19.52
CA ILE A 1019 -3.95 43.40 -20.76
C ILE A 1019 -4.79 44.23 -21.74
N ARG A 1020 -5.53 45.26 -21.26
CA ARG A 1020 -6.29 46.19 -22.10
C ARG A 1020 -5.44 46.96 -23.11
N ALA A 1021 -4.13 46.99 -22.93
CA ALA A 1021 -3.20 47.55 -23.92
C ALA A 1021 -3.21 46.79 -25.26
N ILE A 1022 -3.72 45.54 -25.30
CA ILE A 1022 -3.85 44.74 -26.51
C ILE A 1022 -5.28 44.89 -27.07
N PRO A 1023 -5.47 45.53 -28.24
CA PRO A 1023 -6.80 45.75 -28.80
C PRO A 1023 -7.45 44.43 -29.24
N ASN A 1024 -8.72 44.22 -28.89
CA ASN A 1024 -9.54 43.06 -29.24
C ASN A 1024 -9.05 41.71 -28.65
N CYS A 1025 -8.36 41.71 -27.51
CA CYS A 1025 -8.00 40.48 -26.80
C CYS A 1025 -9.14 40.02 -25.87
N GLU A 1026 -9.65 38.80 -26.09
CA GLU A 1026 -10.61 38.13 -25.20
C GLU A 1026 -9.85 37.47 -24.03
N VAL A 1027 -10.21 37.80 -22.78
CA VAL A 1027 -9.60 37.24 -21.57
C VAL A 1027 -10.59 36.34 -20.86
N ARG A 1028 -10.23 35.08 -20.60
CA ARG A 1028 -11.03 34.12 -19.84
C ARG A 1028 -10.28 33.72 -18.58
N VAL A 1029 -10.93 33.83 -17.42
CA VAL A 1029 -10.34 33.47 -16.12
C VAL A 1029 -11.12 32.29 -15.53
N PHE A 1030 -10.40 31.22 -15.18
CA PHE A 1030 -10.94 30.02 -14.53
C PHE A 1030 -10.32 29.87 -13.13
N GLY A 1031 -11.14 29.90 -12.08
CA GLY A 1031 -10.68 29.77 -10.69
C GLY A 1031 -11.59 30.50 -9.71
N SER A 1032 -11.19 30.57 -8.44
CA SER A 1032 -11.92 31.26 -7.36
C SER A 1032 -11.50 32.72 -7.17
N ALA A 1033 -10.55 33.21 -7.95
CA ALA A 1033 -10.01 34.56 -7.81
C ALA A 1033 -11.01 35.61 -8.31
N ALA A 1034 -11.17 36.70 -7.57
CA ALA A 1034 -11.92 37.87 -8.02
C ALA A 1034 -11.12 38.65 -9.09
N VAL A 1035 -11.75 38.89 -10.24
CA VAL A 1035 -11.16 39.64 -11.37
C VAL A 1035 -11.35 41.14 -11.14
N VAL A 1036 -10.26 41.90 -11.20
CA VAL A 1036 -10.26 43.36 -11.10
C VAL A 1036 -9.95 43.95 -12.48
N GLY A 1037 -10.75 44.92 -12.91
CA GLY A 1037 -10.62 45.56 -14.22
C GLY A 1037 -11.69 45.16 -15.26
N ASP A 1038 -12.84 44.61 -14.83
CA ASP A 1038 -13.97 44.22 -15.68
C ASP A 1038 -15.20 45.09 -15.37
N ASP A 1039 -15.33 46.22 -16.09
CA ASP A 1039 -16.55 47.06 -16.07
C ASP A 1039 -17.31 46.85 -17.40
N ALA A 1040 -18.00 45.71 -17.52
CA ALA A 1040 -19.10 45.48 -18.46
C ALA A 1040 -20.02 44.36 -17.90
N PRO A 1041 -21.36 44.43 -18.11
CA PRO A 1041 -22.32 43.60 -17.37
C PRO A 1041 -22.34 42.14 -17.87
N PRO A 1042 -22.74 41.19 -17.00
CA PRO A 1042 -22.79 39.77 -17.34
C PRO A 1042 -23.88 39.49 -18.39
N SER A 1043 -23.54 38.73 -19.42
CA SER A 1043 -24.50 38.11 -20.36
C SER A 1043 -24.48 36.60 -20.22
#